data_AF-A0A5Q0GD61-F1
#
_entry.id   AF-A0A5Q0GD61-F1
#
_cell.length_a   1.000
_cell.length_b   1.000
_cell.length_c   1.000
_cell.angle_alpha   90.00
_cell.angle_beta   90.00
_cell.angle_gamma   90.00
#
_symmetry.space_group_name_H-M   'P 1'
#
loop_
_entity.id
_entity.type
_entity.pdbx_description
1 polymer ?
#
loop_
_entity_poly.entity_id
_entity_poly.type
_entity_poly.pdbx_seq_one_letter_code
_entity_poly.pdbx_strand_id
1 'polypeptide(L)'
;MLGKIDWFGGFNNKTNKFNHFGYITPLEGVSTKDIRIERDDVPLDIQKIIEGNKGRGVYVQFDIDSKRNLAINLKVPTFIGAIKRSELSGHWQITYNDNCKLHFRSRTHYQSESIVAFSIKEIKDREAMEMAEILGKDQEIKYKQVPFLLKIINDIREIDTDERIVEKYANSNIFVLFKIFIIEYLLALPLEMAEIFIVNKLKYLNDEQQDFVIKEIATKLPNLLIGSSTLRSYLKLDSYSKNSYILFINEHINLVEGNFKIELIYELVKKVEQANERERNIYWQQVEYLRDNLDYKNFLWHIAPTARKIPIIAEYTLSIAEDAAEKVVLEHLEQFNKQEQDKLINELIKKSPNVILVSSKLRSYLKLTEDDFNSYGIFINNYLNSVNDDLFNELINELIEKVEQANERERNIYWQQIEYLQHNLDYKNFLWHIAPTAKKEAIIQQRCKTFFDIISRFQYSNYPYERYISHDWRELYHLNQSDKLLIQKWDASVNFNEITAAKMISARGAEKLVIQFYQALDHQVEDISIHQVTQQSIEWKLGDIRLDFKYLLDVKNSRISVNSNSYSEFCVPKFKESRGNNVKIVGVLSPYLQKKYMYGKVKAKFRVENPKVLGAFDKAKLSELETIFSDRFISINMPRGSDTNKYLPPWLFDYDERFYKQQCEILTELQNLCDQDIPSWEDISLVTQEFIPLFIAAKRRLPQTWVNNLPQWQVNFINYLINLPTERITLPYLFMSILRHFLLMLAYQGSDYSPQQYLELIYTDTTRNNPLTLYDPLNIIRDFFDTLQILWNNRQASRLDEFKIFKFSGQGLLQGQRAASDKLTTILAYCGGWVDEKGKCGYRPLVIGREPNCPTCGRLVCHKCNYCSNGCSAYTARKSNQNINNWGIDIG
;
A
#
# COMPACT_ATOMS: atom_id res chain seq x y z
N MET A 1 65.05 17.17 -68.67
CA MET A 1 65.99 16.81 -67.57
C MET A 1 65.54 17.45 -66.26
N LEU A 2 65.95 16.89 -65.11
CA LEU A 2 65.76 17.51 -63.80
C LEU A 2 67.07 18.14 -63.31
N GLY A 3 66.97 19.33 -62.71
CA GLY A 3 68.10 20.03 -62.10
C GLY A 3 67.65 20.89 -60.94
N LYS A 4 68.60 21.53 -60.26
CA LYS A 4 68.36 22.47 -59.18
C LYS A 4 68.93 23.84 -59.55
N ILE A 5 68.20 24.89 -59.24
CA ILE A 5 68.66 26.27 -59.45
C ILE A 5 69.82 26.56 -58.49
N ASP A 6 70.99 26.92 -58.99
CA ASP A 6 72.10 27.36 -58.13
C ASP A 6 71.92 28.82 -57.72
N TRP A 7 71.57 29.63 -58.70
CA TRP A 7 71.26 31.05 -58.55
C TRP A 7 70.60 31.54 -59.85
N PHE A 8 69.57 32.38 -59.76
CA PHE A 8 68.87 32.90 -60.94
C PHE A 8 68.52 34.37 -60.79
N GLY A 9 69.18 35.23 -61.55
CA GLY A 9 68.85 36.65 -61.67
C GLY A 9 68.87 37.45 -60.37
N GLY A 10 68.48 38.72 -60.50
CA GLY A 10 68.37 39.67 -59.39
C GLY A 10 69.35 40.84 -59.48
N PHE A 11 69.12 41.84 -58.64
CA PHE A 11 69.96 43.03 -58.59
C PHE A 11 71.29 42.71 -57.91
N ASN A 12 72.39 42.87 -58.65
CA ASN A 12 73.72 42.71 -58.11
C ASN A 12 74.14 44.01 -57.42
N ASN A 13 74.04 44.05 -56.10
CA ASN A 13 74.42 45.20 -55.27
C ASN A 13 75.87 45.65 -55.47
N LYS A 14 76.78 44.75 -55.88
CA LYS A 14 78.19 45.11 -56.12
C LYS A 14 78.40 45.87 -57.42
N THR A 15 77.61 45.54 -58.45
CA THR A 15 77.76 46.11 -59.80
C THR A 15 76.66 47.11 -60.15
N ASN A 16 75.67 47.28 -59.26
CA ASN A 16 74.49 48.12 -59.47
C ASN A 16 73.74 47.79 -60.78
N LYS A 17 73.74 46.50 -61.19
CA LYS A 17 73.12 46.01 -62.43
C LYS A 17 72.21 44.82 -62.13
N PHE A 18 71.14 44.71 -62.91
CA PHE A 18 70.27 43.53 -62.88
C PHE A 18 70.90 42.43 -63.72
N ASN A 19 71.06 41.23 -63.16
CA ASN A 19 71.53 40.10 -63.93
C ASN A 19 70.33 39.42 -64.60
N HIS A 20 70.42 39.24 -65.91
CA HIS A 20 69.37 38.62 -66.73
C HIS A 20 69.66 37.14 -67.04
N PHE A 21 70.43 36.46 -66.19
CA PHE A 21 70.77 35.05 -66.37
C PHE A 21 70.86 34.33 -65.01
N GLY A 22 70.95 33.01 -65.05
CA GLY A 22 71.16 32.14 -63.91
C GLY A 22 71.88 30.86 -64.26
N TYR A 23 71.95 29.96 -63.30
CA TYR A 23 72.64 28.67 -63.39
C TYR A 23 71.83 27.54 -62.76
N ILE A 24 71.87 26.38 -63.41
CA ILE A 24 71.18 25.16 -63.00
C ILE A 24 72.19 24.02 -62.95
N THR A 25 72.23 23.30 -61.84
CA THR A 25 72.97 22.05 -61.70
C THR A 25 72.03 20.87 -62.02
N PRO A 26 72.30 20.08 -63.07
CA PRO A 26 71.55 18.84 -63.34
C PRO A 26 71.63 17.88 -62.14
N LEU A 27 70.53 17.20 -61.81
CA LEU A 27 70.52 16.16 -60.76
C LEU A 27 71.07 14.82 -61.28
N GLU A 28 71.04 14.61 -62.59
CA GLU A 28 71.51 13.38 -63.25
C GLU A 28 72.44 13.74 -64.41
N GLY A 29 73.66 13.18 -64.43
CA GLY A 29 74.66 13.35 -65.50
C GLY A 29 76.08 13.72 -65.01
N VAL A 30 77.11 13.38 -65.80
CA VAL A 30 78.56 13.52 -65.44
C VAL A 30 79.08 14.97 -65.59
N SER A 31 78.28 15.90 -66.11
CA SER A 31 78.72 17.29 -66.28
C SER A 31 78.63 18.06 -64.97
N THR A 32 79.79 18.33 -64.36
CA THR A 32 79.93 19.21 -63.18
C THR A 32 79.89 20.71 -63.53
N LYS A 33 79.54 21.06 -64.77
CA LYS A 33 79.44 22.46 -65.20
C LYS A 33 77.99 22.94 -65.10
N ASP A 34 77.80 23.99 -64.31
CA ASP A 34 76.57 24.76 -64.20
C ASP A 34 76.01 25.11 -65.58
N ILE A 35 74.74 24.74 -65.84
CA ILE A 35 74.03 25.05 -67.09
C ILE A 35 73.46 26.46 -66.98
N ARG A 36 73.84 27.34 -67.89
CA ARG A 36 73.36 28.72 -67.90
C ARG A 36 71.92 28.79 -68.39
N ILE A 37 71.13 29.70 -67.82
CA ILE A 37 69.77 29.99 -68.26
C ILE A 37 69.60 31.50 -68.44
N GLU A 38 69.01 31.92 -69.55
CA GLU A 38 68.68 33.34 -69.76
C GLU A 38 67.31 33.65 -69.17
N ARG A 39 67.14 34.86 -68.65
CA ARG A 39 65.89 35.29 -68.01
C ARG A 39 64.71 35.23 -68.99
N ASP A 40 64.97 35.62 -70.24
CA ASP A 40 63.94 35.69 -71.28
C ASP A 40 63.41 34.29 -71.68
N ASP A 41 64.16 33.24 -71.39
CA ASP A 41 63.77 31.84 -71.61
C ASP A 41 62.98 31.23 -70.41
N VAL A 42 62.77 32.01 -69.34
CA VAL A 42 62.02 31.58 -68.16
C VAL A 42 60.64 32.24 -68.10
N PRO A 43 59.54 31.47 -68.02
CA PRO A 43 58.20 32.02 -67.82
C PRO A 43 58.09 32.96 -66.60
N LEU A 44 57.35 34.06 -66.71
CA LEU A 44 57.28 35.11 -65.68
C LEU A 44 56.80 34.62 -64.31
N ASP A 45 55.89 33.65 -64.28
CA ASP A 45 55.41 32.99 -63.07
C ASP A 45 56.51 32.16 -62.39
N ILE A 46 57.35 31.50 -63.19
CA ILE A 46 58.51 30.77 -62.69
C ILE A 46 59.62 31.73 -62.25
N GLN A 47 59.85 32.83 -62.97
CA GLN A 47 60.81 33.86 -62.55
C GLN A 47 60.51 34.33 -61.12
N LYS A 48 59.24 34.61 -60.79
CA LYS A 48 58.82 35.02 -59.42
C LYS A 48 59.16 34.00 -58.34
N ILE A 49 59.20 32.71 -58.70
CA ILE A 49 59.51 31.61 -57.79
C ILE A 49 61.03 31.51 -57.57
N ILE A 50 61.81 31.55 -58.65
CA ILE A 50 63.23 31.21 -58.60
C ILE A 50 64.19 32.40 -58.49
N GLU A 51 63.69 33.63 -58.59
CA GLU A 51 64.53 34.83 -58.64
C GLU A 51 65.32 35.11 -57.34
N GLY A 52 66.60 35.46 -57.53
CA GLY A 52 67.57 35.72 -56.48
C GLY A 52 67.87 34.49 -55.63
N ASN A 53 68.13 34.71 -54.34
CA ASN A 53 68.43 33.64 -53.40
C ASN A 53 67.20 32.77 -53.05
N LYS A 54 65.98 33.19 -53.41
CA LYS A 54 64.75 32.45 -53.11
C LYS A 54 64.65 31.15 -53.91
N GLY A 55 65.10 31.16 -55.17
CA GLY A 55 65.11 29.97 -56.01
C GLY A 55 66.23 28.98 -55.77
N ARG A 56 67.28 29.38 -55.06
CA ARG A 56 68.45 28.51 -54.85
C ARG A 56 68.06 27.17 -54.22
N GLY A 57 68.33 26.07 -54.93
CA GLY A 57 68.02 24.70 -54.57
C GLY A 57 66.64 24.21 -55.04
N VAL A 58 65.79 25.07 -55.62
CA VAL A 58 64.48 24.65 -56.15
C VAL A 58 64.70 23.73 -57.35
N TYR A 59 64.00 22.61 -57.35
CA TYR A 59 64.05 21.66 -58.45
C TYR A 59 63.26 22.19 -59.62
N VAL A 60 63.84 22.04 -60.80
CA VAL A 60 63.29 22.49 -62.07
C VAL A 60 63.47 21.41 -63.11
N GLN A 61 62.48 21.28 -63.98
CA GLN A 61 62.56 20.48 -65.18
C GLN A 61 62.86 21.42 -66.35
N PHE A 62 63.79 21.06 -67.21
CA PHE A 62 64.19 21.88 -68.35
C PHE A 62 64.72 21.00 -69.47
N ASP A 63 64.77 21.57 -70.66
CA ASP A 63 65.47 20.99 -71.80
C ASP A 63 66.79 21.73 -72.01
N ILE A 64 67.81 21.05 -72.55
CA ILE A 64 69.09 21.68 -72.90
C ILE A 64 69.06 22.03 -74.39
N ASP A 65 69.26 23.31 -74.71
CA ASP A 65 69.61 23.73 -76.06
C ASP A 65 71.02 23.23 -76.38
N SER A 66 71.08 22.12 -77.12
CA SER A 66 72.31 21.44 -77.51
C SER A 66 73.36 22.35 -78.18
N LYS A 67 72.98 23.47 -78.79
CA LYS A 67 73.91 24.37 -79.48
C LYS A 67 74.60 25.37 -78.55
N ARG A 68 73.86 25.86 -77.56
CA ARG A 68 74.30 26.97 -76.70
C ARG A 68 74.64 26.52 -75.28
N ASN A 69 74.35 25.26 -74.95
CA ASN A 69 74.42 24.73 -73.59
C ASN A 69 73.61 25.59 -72.60
N LEU A 70 72.42 26.01 -73.05
CA LEU A 70 71.47 26.82 -72.28
C LEU A 70 70.26 25.97 -71.87
N ALA A 71 69.73 26.21 -70.68
CA ALA A 71 68.46 25.62 -70.28
C ALA A 71 67.29 26.42 -70.87
N ILE A 72 66.36 25.71 -71.51
CA ILE A 72 65.12 26.26 -72.11
C ILE A 72 63.90 25.46 -71.60
N ASN A 73 62.69 25.98 -71.84
CA ASN A 73 61.42 25.35 -71.42
C ASN A 73 61.37 25.02 -69.93
N LEU A 74 61.87 25.92 -69.10
CA LEU A 74 61.93 25.71 -67.66
C LEU A 74 60.51 25.52 -67.10
N LYS A 75 60.32 24.45 -66.32
CA LYS A 75 59.11 24.15 -65.55
C LYS A 75 59.49 23.83 -64.12
N VAL A 76 58.60 24.14 -63.17
CA VAL A 76 58.75 23.72 -61.78
C VAL A 76 57.92 22.45 -61.58
N PRO A 77 58.54 21.27 -61.32
CA PRO A 77 57.80 20.05 -61.04
C PRO A 77 56.85 20.27 -59.87
N THR A 78 55.56 20.07 -60.12
CA THR A 78 54.50 20.28 -59.14
C THR A 78 53.98 18.94 -58.66
N PHE A 79 54.08 18.72 -57.36
CA PHE A 79 53.53 17.57 -56.66
C PHE A 79 52.30 18.00 -55.89
N ILE A 80 51.34 17.08 -55.72
CA ILE A 80 50.19 17.26 -54.85
C ILE A 80 50.38 16.35 -53.64
N GLY A 81 50.22 16.91 -52.45
CA GLY A 81 50.36 16.16 -51.21
C GLY A 81 49.43 16.67 -50.14
N ALA A 82 49.21 15.83 -49.14
CA ALA A 82 48.42 16.17 -47.95
C ALA A 82 49.36 16.57 -46.82
N ILE A 83 49.11 17.74 -46.22
CA ILE A 83 49.85 18.21 -45.05
C ILE A 83 49.27 17.58 -43.79
N LYS A 84 50.13 17.08 -42.90
CA LYS A 84 49.77 16.70 -41.54
C LYS A 84 50.77 17.31 -40.58
N ARG A 85 50.31 17.77 -39.41
CA ARG A 85 51.22 18.19 -38.34
C ARG A 85 51.71 16.95 -37.60
N SER A 86 53.02 16.79 -37.47
CA SER A 86 53.59 15.78 -36.59
C SER A 86 53.34 16.20 -35.15
N GLU A 87 52.60 15.38 -34.39
CA GLU A 87 52.32 15.63 -32.97
C GLU A 87 53.60 15.61 -32.13
N LEU A 88 54.56 14.76 -32.49
CA LEU A 88 55.79 14.55 -31.73
C LEU A 88 56.81 15.68 -31.92
N SER A 89 57.00 16.16 -33.16
CA SER A 89 58.04 17.16 -33.47
C SER A 89 57.51 18.57 -33.62
N GLY A 90 56.18 18.75 -33.70
CA GLY A 90 55.54 20.01 -34.05
C GLY A 90 55.82 20.48 -35.48
N HIS A 91 56.62 19.75 -36.26
CA HIS A 91 56.92 20.03 -37.66
C HIS A 91 55.75 19.63 -38.56
N TRP A 92 55.67 20.27 -39.71
CA TRP A 92 54.73 19.87 -40.75
C TRP A 92 55.33 18.74 -41.58
N GLN A 93 54.49 17.81 -42.01
CA GLN A 93 54.83 16.72 -42.91
C GLN A 93 53.91 16.79 -44.13
N ILE A 94 54.46 16.75 -45.33
CA ILE A 94 53.69 16.52 -46.56
C ILE A 94 53.83 15.06 -46.95
N THR A 95 52.71 14.38 -47.15
CA THR A 95 52.68 13.03 -47.72
C THR A 95 52.21 13.11 -49.17
N TYR A 96 52.98 12.55 -50.11
CA TYR A 96 52.74 12.62 -51.55
C TYR A 96 53.21 11.33 -52.25
N ASN A 97 52.75 11.07 -53.47
CA ASN A 97 53.06 9.83 -54.22
C ASN A 97 52.91 8.56 -53.35
N ASP A 98 51.78 8.48 -52.64
CA ASP A 98 51.35 7.42 -51.72
C ASP A 98 52.20 7.15 -50.47
N ASN A 99 53.53 7.21 -50.56
CA ASN A 99 54.42 6.85 -49.45
C ASN A 99 55.55 7.85 -49.20
N CYS A 100 55.73 8.86 -50.05
CA CYS A 100 56.81 9.84 -49.86
C CYS A 100 56.42 10.87 -48.81
N LYS A 101 57.36 11.19 -47.91
CA LYS A 101 57.16 12.14 -46.80
C LYS A 101 58.23 13.21 -46.83
N LEU A 102 57.82 14.48 -46.74
CA LEU A 102 58.73 15.62 -46.58
C LEU A 102 58.40 16.37 -45.30
N HIS A 103 59.39 16.50 -44.41
CA HIS A 103 59.26 17.22 -43.17
C HIS A 103 59.76 18.65 -43.32
N PHE A 104 59.02 19.62 -42.80
CA PHE A 104 59.37 21.03 -42.92
C PHE A 104 58.86 21.88 -41.77
N ARG A 105 59.53 23.01 -41.56
CA ARG A 105 59.09 24.05 -40.65
C ARG A 105 58.48 25.17 -41.47
N SER A 106 57.29 25.61 -41.08
CA SER A 106 56.63 26.76 -41.67
C SER A 106 56.08 27.65 -40.57
N ARG A 107 56.14 28.97 -40.77
CA ARG A 107 55.46 29.95 -39.92
C ARG A 107 53.97 30.06 -40.25
N THR A 108 53.60 29.65 -41.46
CA THR A 108 52.19 29.57 -41.86
C THR A 108 51.56 28.39 -41.13
N HIS A 109 50.43 28.65 -40.49
CA HIS A 109 49.61 27.60 -39.89
C HIS A 109 48.77 26.95 -40.99
N TYR A 110 48.93 25.65 -41.21
CA TYR A 110 48.07 24.88 -42.11
C TYR A 110 46.99 24.19 -41.29
N GLN A 111 45.84 23.92 -41.88
CA GLN A 111 44.93 22.94 -41.29
C GLN A 111 45.51 21.55 -41.54
N SER A 112 45.37 20.65 -40.56
CA SER A 112 45.74 19.25 -40.79
C SER A 112 44.87 18.72 -41.94
N GLU A 113 45.48 17.93 -42.82
CA GLU A 113 44.88 17.37 -44.04
C GLU A 113 44.62 18.39 -45.16
N SER A 114 45.14 19.62 -45.06
CA SER A 114 45.15 20.53 -46.23
C SER A 114 45.90 19.90 -47.40
N ILE A 115 45.29 19.93 -48.58
CA ILE A 115 45.97 19.57 -49.83
C ILE A 115 46.77 20.75 -50.32
N VAL A 116 48.00 20.50 -50.74
CA VAL A 116 48.88 21.52 -51.30
C VAL A 116 49.52 21.07 -52.59
N ALA A 117 49.69 22.04 -53.49
CA ALA A 117 50.59 21.93 -54.63
C ALA A 117 51.94 22.49 -54.21
N PHE A 118 52.99 21.71 -54.40
CA PHE A 118 54.34 22.07 -53.95
C PHE A 118 55.40 21.56 -54.92
N SER A 119 56.56 22.19 -54.91
CA SER A 119 57.77 21.67 -55.54
C SER A 119 58.79 21.27 -54.48
N ILE A 120 59.88 20.64 -54.89
CA ILE A 120 60.94 20.20 -53.97
C ILE A 120 62.08 21.21 -54.05
N LYS A 121 62.61 21.59 -52.90
CA LYS A 121 63.76 22.48 -52.77
C LYS A 121 64.81 21.85 -51.88
N GLU A 122 66.05 21.89 -52.32
CA GLU A 122 67.19 21.42 -51.54
C GLU A 122 67.78 22.59 -50.72
N ILE A 123 67.82 22.43 -49.40
CA ILE A 123 68.44 23.41 -48.49
C ILE A 123 69.57 22.76 -47.73
N LYS A 124 70.56 23.58 -47.32
CA LYS A 124 71.59 23.11 -46.38
C LYS A 124 70.94 22.69 -45.08
N ASP A 125 71.25 21.49 -44.60
CA ASP A 125 70.69 20.98 -43.36
C ASP A 125 71.45 21.58 -42.18
N ARG A 126 71.03 22.78 -41.74
CA ARG A 126 71.66 23.49 -40.61
C ARG A 126 71.73 22.66 -39.35
N GLU A 127 70.72 21.83 -39.06
CA GLU A 127 70.72 20.98 -37.87
C GLU A 127 71.78 19.88 -37.99
N ALA A 128 71.93 19.28 -39.17
CA ALA A 128 73.01 18.32 -39.42
C ALA A 128 74.40 18.99 -39.40
N MET A 129 74.50 20.25 -39.86
CA MET A 129 75.74 21.02 -39.82
C MET A 129 76.12 21.41 -38.38
N GLU A 130 75.18 21.92 -37.57
CA GLU A 130 75.39 22.25 -36.16
C GLU A 130 75.74 20.99 -35.35
N MET A 131 75.08 19.85 -35.62
CA MET A 131 75.42 18.57 -34.99
C MET A 131 76.78 18.03 -35.44
N ALA A 132 77.18 18.23 -36.71
CA ALA A 132 78.50 17.84 -37.20
C ALA A 132 79.63 18.68 -36.58
N GLU A 133 79.38 19.98 -36.37
CA GLU A 133 80.29 20.91 -35.69
C GLU A 133 80.46 20.54 -34.20
N ILE A 134 79.39 20.15 -33.52
CA ILE A 134 79.44 19.63 -32.14
C ILE A 134 80.18 18.28 -32.05
N LEU A 135 80.02 17.40 -33.05
CA LEU A 135 80.61 16.06 -33.06
C LEU A 135 82.02 15.99 -33.66
N GLY A 136 82.60 17.13 -34.09
CA GLY A 136 83.98 17.24 -34.57
C GLY A 136 84.30 16.41 -35.82
N LYS A 137 83.30 16.12 -36.67
CA LYS A 137 83.50 15.37 -37.91
C LYS A 137 83.49 16.30 -39.11
N ASP A 138 84.60 16.37 -39.85
CA ASP A 138 84.64 16.90 -41.21
C ASP A 138 83.79 15.99 -42.11
N GLN A 139 82.49 16.29 -42.23
CA GLN A 139 81.59 15.62 -43.15
C GLN A 139 81.07 16.58 -44.21
N GLU A 140 80.91 16.05 -45.42
CA GLU A 140 80.24 16.69 -46.56
C GLU A 140 78.98 17.43 -46.11
N ILE A 141 78.80 18.66 -46.64
CA ILE A 141 77.61 19.47 -46.39
C ILE A 141 76.38 18.64 -46.73
N LYS A 142 75.65 18.19 -45.71
CA LYS A 142 74.40 17.47 -45.90
C LYS A 142 73.32 18.46 -46.31
N TYR A 143 72.70 18.18 -47.45
CA TYR A 143 71.53 18.88 -47.92
C TYR A 143 70.28 18.07 -47.58
N LYS A 144 69.19 18.75 -47.23
CA LYS A 144 67.87 18.12 -47.05
C LYS A 144 66.85 18.69 -48.02
N GLN A 145 65.99 17.80 -48.51
CA GLN A 145 64.85 18.19 -49.32
C GLN A 145 63.75 18.73 -48.42
N VAL A 146 63.25 19.92 -48.75
CA VAL A 146 62.10 20.56 -48.13
C VAL A 146 61.08 20.92 -49.21
N PRO A 147 59.79 20.93 -48.89
CA PRO A 147 58.78 21.37 -49.83
C PRO A 147 58.85 22.90 -50.00
N PHE A 148 58.78 23.33 -51.25
CA PHE A 148 58.54 24.69 -51.67
C PHE A 148 57.06 24.80 -52.07
N LEU A 149 56.24 25.32 -51.16
CA LEU A 149 54.79 25.37 -51.37
C LEU A 149 54.45 26.40 -52.45
N LEU A 150 53.70 25.95 -53.46
CA LEU A 150 53.23 26.79 -54.56
C LEU A 150 51.86 27.39 -54.23
N LYS A 151 50.92 26.54 -53.79
CA LYS A 151 49.59 26.96 -53.35
C LYS A 151 48.91 25.89 -52.47
N ILE A 152 47.93 26.32 -51.68
CA ILE A 152 46.97 25.43 -51.05
C ILE A 152 45.87 25.17 -52.07
N ILE A 153 45.45 23.91 -52.21
CA ILE A 153 44.39 23.51 -53.15
C ILE A 153 43.10 23.41 -52.33
N ASN A 154 42.18 24.35 -52.56
CA ASN A 154 40.88 24.33 -51.89
C ASN A 154 39.79 23.71 -52.77
N ASP A 155 39.95 23.77 -54.09
CA ASP A 155 39.04 23.20 -55.09
C ASP A 155 39.87 22.45 -56.14
N ILE A 156 39.39 21.26 -56.53
CA ILE A 156 40.04 20.41 -57.53
C ILE A 156 40.19 21.12 -58.89
N ARG A 157 39.26 22.04 -59.21
CA ARG A 157 39.25 22.86 -60.43
C ARG A 157 40.41 23.85 -60.49
N GLU A 158 41.10 24.09 -59.37
CA GLU A 158 42.31 24.92 -59.35
C GLU A 158 43.53 24.17 -59.91
N ILE A 159 43.48 22.85 -60.04
CA ILE A 159 44.54 22.06 -60.64
C ILE A 159 44.29 22.01 -62.14
N ASP A 160 45.35 22.20 -62.93
CA ASP A 160 45.29 21.99 -64.38
C ASP A 160 44.74 20.58 -64.63
N THR A 161 43.54 20.48 -65.20
CA THR A 161 42.67 19.29 -65.19
C THR A 161 43.15 18.24 -66.20
N ASP A 162 44.42 17.88 -66.14
CA ASP A 162 44.94 16.71 -66.83
C ASP A 162 44.23 15.47 -66.24
N GLU A 163 43.48 14.74 -67.06
CA GLU A 163 42.76 13.52 -66.67
C GLU A 163 43.68 12.52 -65.95
N ARG A 164 44.98 12.50 -66.32
CA ARG A 164 46.00 11.66 -65.69
C ARG A 164 46.22 12.00 -64.23
N ILE A 165 46.02 13.27 -63.83
CA ILE A 165 46.13 13.72 -62.45
C ILE A 165 44.93 13.21 -61.65
N VAL A 166 43.71 13.37 -62.19
CA VAL A 166 42.48 12.92 -61.53
C VAL A 166 42.50 11.42 -61.31
N GLU A 167 42.83 10.65 -62.34
CA GLU A 167 42.97 9.19 -62.25
C GLU A 167 44.06 8.79 -61.25
N LYS A 168 45.25 9.41 -61.33
CA LYS A 168 46.36 9.09 -60.42
C LYS A 168 45.96 9.26 -58.96
N TYR A 169 45.29 10.35 -58.60
CA TYR A 169 44.95 10.62 -57.20
C TYR A 169 43.66 9.93 -56.74
N ALA A 170 42.72 9.62 -57.64
CA ALA A 170 41.62 8.71 -57.36
C ALA A 170 42.12 7.27 -57.08
N ASN A 171 43.29 6.89 -57.60
CA ASN A 171 43.94 5.64 -57.26
C ASN A 171 44.81 5.71 -55.98
N SER A 172 45.03 6.89 -55.41
CA SER A 172 45.95 7.08 -54.28
C SER A 172 45.54 6.29 -53.03
N ASN A 173 46.53 5.85 -52.26
CA ASN A 173 46.34 5.26 -50.93
C ASN A 173 46.25 6.33 -49.83
N ILE A 174 46.53 7.60 -50.14
CA ILE A 174 46.36 8.71 -49.21
C ILE A 174 44.89 9.12 -49.24
N PHE A 175 44.12 8.69 -48.24
CA PHE A 175 42.65 8.86 -48.22
C PHE A 175 42.20 10.31 -48.45
N VAL A 176 42.92 11.30 -47.92
CA VAL A 176 42.62 12.74 -48.12
C VAL A 176 42.68 13.14 -49.60
N LEU A 177 43.66 12.62 -50.33
CA LEU A 177 43.76 12.84 -51.78
C LEU A 177 42.61 12.10 -52.46
N PHE A 178 42.51 10.78 -52.25
CA PHE A 178 41.44 9.96 -52.81
C PHE A 178 40.05 10.59 -52.67
N LYS A 179 39.71 11.01 -51.44
CA LYS A 179 38.45 11.67 -51.07
C LYS A 179 38.11 12.87 -51.95
N ILE A 180 39.10 13.64 -52.39
CA ILE A 180 38.87 14.85 -53.19
C ILE A 180 38.71 14.52 -54.67
N PHE A 181 39.45 13.54 -55.19
CA PHE A 181 39.45 13.21 -56.62
C PHE A 181 38.41 12.15 -57.01
N ILE A 182 37.89 11.38 -56.05
CA ILE A 182 37.04 10.21 -56.36
C ILE A 182 35.78 10.56 -57.16
N ILE A 183 35.06 11.63 -56.81
CA ILE A 183 33.78 11.93 -57.47
C ILE A 183 33.99 12.37 -58.92
N GLU A 184 34.94 13.26 -59.17
CA GLU A 184 35.28 13.69 -60.54
C GLU A 184 35.77 12.51 -61.38
N TYR A 185 36.53 11.59 -60.79
CA TYR A 185 36.96 10.39 -61.48
C TYR A 185 35.77 9.46 -61.83
N LEU A 186 34.87 9.21 -60.88
CA LEU A 186 33.68 8.39 -61.12
C LEU A 186 32.75 9.01 -62.17
N LEU A 187 32.64 10.34 -62.22
CA LEU A 187 31.87 11.07 -63.24
C LEU A 187 32.45 10.89 -64.66
N ALA A 188 33.76 10.72 -64.78
CA ALA A 188 34.43 10.50 -66.06
C ALA A 188 34.36 9.04 -66.56
N LEU A 189 33.96 8.10 -65.70
CA LEU A 189 33.86 6.67 -66.03
C LEU A 189 32.46 6.27 -66.50
N PRO A 190 32.34 5.29 -67.42
CA PRO A 190 31.08 4.58 -67.63
C PRO A 190 30.59 3.94 -66.33
N LEU A 191 29.27 3.89 -66.13
CA LEU A 191 28.63 3.46 -64.87
C LEU A 191 29.16 2.12 -64.34
N GLU A 192 29.30 1.13 -65.24
CA GLU A 192 29.79 -0.21 -64.90
C GLU A 192 31.26 -0.19 -64.42
N MET A 193 32.10 0.62 -65.07
CA MET A 193 33.51 0.78 -64.66
C MET A 193 33.60 1.55 -63.34
N ALA A 194 32.75 2.57 -63.16
CA ALA A 194 32.66 3.33 -61.92
C ALA A 194 32.30 2.43 -60.74
N GLU A 195 31.30 1.54 -60.91
CA GLU A 195 30.91 0.55 -59.89
C GLU A 195 32.07 -0.39 -59.55
N ILE A 196 32.65 -1.05 -60.56
CA ILE A 196 33.75 -2.01 -60.34
C ILE A 196 34.92 -1.34 -59.62
N PHE A 197 35.27 -0.13 -60.04
CA PHE A 197 36.32 0.65 -59.42
C PHE A 197 36.04 0.91 -57.95
N ILE A 198 34.85 1.44 -57.64
CA ILE A 198 34.53 1.84 -56.26
C ILE A 198 34.36 0.63 -55.34
N VAL A 199 33.72 -0.44 -55.80
CA VAL A 199 33.54 -1.68 -55.01
C VAL A 199 34.89 -2.26 -54.65
N ASN A 200 35.84 -2.27 -55.59
CA ASN A 200 37.19 -2.75 -55.30
C ASN A 200 37.93 -1.81 -54.34
N LYS A 201 37.75 -0.49 -54.46
CA LYS A 201 38.39 0.47 -53.57
C LYS A 201 37.86 0.37 -52.13
N LEU A 202 36.53 0.24 -51.95
CA LEU A 202 35.89 0.14 -50.63
C LEU A 202 36.45 -1.01 -49.78
N LYS A 203 36.83 -2.15 -50.40
CA LYS A 203 37.44 -3.29 -49.70
C LYS A 203 38.73 -2.96 -48.94
N TYR A 204 39.44 -1.91 -49.35
CA TYR A 204 40.70 -1.48 -48.74
C TYR A 204 40.54 -0.29 -47.78
N LEU A 205 39.32 0.22 -47.64
CA LEU A 205 38.98 1.32 -46.76
C LEU A 205 38.42 0.79 -45.44
N ASN A 206 38.67 1.51 -44.34
CA ASN A 206 38.03 1.22 -43.07
C ASN A 206 36.56 1.70 -43.06
N ASP A 207 35.79 1.32 -42.04
CA ASP A 207 34.35 1.62 -41.97
C ASP A 207 34.01 3.11 -42.06
N GLU A 208 34.82 3.99 -41.47
CA GLU A 208 34.60 5.46 -41.52
C GLU A 208 34.88 6.02 -42.92
N GLN A 209 35.90 5.49 -43.57
CA GLN A 209 36.26 5.86 -44.94
C GLN A 209 35.22 5.35 -45.95
N GLN A 210 34.76 4.11 -45.78
CA GLN A 210 33.67 3.55 -46.59
C GLN A 210 32.39 4.38 -46.44
N ASP A 211 32.03 4.71 -45.20
CA ASP A 211 30.88 5.53 -44.84
C ASP A 211 30.89 6.89 -45.55
N PHE A 212 32.05 7.56 -45.52
CA PHE A 212 32.27 8.82 -46.23
C PHE A 212 32.09 8.68 -47.74
N VAL A 213 32.70 7.67 -48.36
CA VAL A 213 32.64 7.45 -49.81
C VAL A 213 31.22 7.16 -50.28
N ILE A 214 30.52 6.26 -49.58
CA ILE A 214 29.13 5.92 -49.89
C ILE A 214 28.24 7.15 -49.75
N LYS A 215 28.45 7.98 -48.73
CA LYS A 215 27.71 9.24 -48.55
C LYS A 215 27.92 10.22 -49.70
N GLU A 216 29.16 10.39 -50.18
CA GLU A 216 29.44 11.25 -51.33
C GLU A 216 28.80 10.71 -52.62
N ILE A 217 28.82 9.39 -52.82
CA ILE A 217 28.16 8.73 -53.97
C ILE A 217 26.65 8.89 -53.89
N ALA A 218 26.03 8.62 -52.74
CA ALA A 218 24.60 8.82 -52.55
C ALA A 218 24.17 10.26 -52.87
N THR A 219 25.00 11.24 -52.48
CA THR A 219 24.70 12.67 -52.67
C THR A 219 24.94 13.15 -54.10
N LYS A 220 26.03 12.73 -54.74
CA LYS A 220 26.50 13.32 -56.02
C LYS A 220 26.30 12.41 -57.22
N LEU A 221 26.18 11.10 -57.00
CA LEU A 221 26.06 10.06 -58.03
C LEU A 221 24.92 9.07 -57.70
N PRO A 222 23.68 9.54 -57.43
CA PRO A 222 22.60 8.67 -56.98
C PRO A 222 22.30 7.54 -57.97
N ASN A 223 22.45 7.77 -59.27
CA ASN A 223 22.25 6.75 -60.31
C ASN A 223 23.19 5.55 -60.19
N LEU A 224 24.43 5.76 -59.73
CA LEU A 224 25.39 4.69 -59.49
C LEU A 224 24.95 3.79 -58.33
N LEU A 225 24.38 4.40 -57.28
CA LEU A 225 23.86 3.68 -56.13
C LEU A 225 22.52 2.97 -56.45
N ILE A 226 21.66 3.59 -57.26
CA ILE A 226 20.42 2.99 -57.76
C ILE A 226 20.71 1.77 -58.64
N GLY A 227 21.75 1.83 -59.49
CA GLY A 227 22.10 0.73 -60.40
C GLY A 227 22.82 -0.46 -59.74
N SER A 228 23.38 -0.29 -58.54
CA SER A 228 24.25 -1.29 -57.91
C SER A 228 23.73 -1.79 -56.55
N SER A 229 23.22 -3.02 -56.52
CA SER A 229 22.89 -3.71 -55.26
C SER A 229 24.11 -3.94 -54.37
N THR A 230 25.28 -4.14 -54.97
CA THR A 230 26.56 -4.28 -54.26
C THR A 230 26.88 -3.01 -53.47
N LEU A 231 26.75 -1.82 -54.07
CA LEU A 231 27.01 -0.56 -53.37
C LEU A 231 25.98 -0.28 -52.28
N ARG A 232 24.70 -0.59 -52.53
CA ARG A 232 23.65 -0.47 -51.51
C ARG A 232 23.88 -1.36 -50.29
N SER A 233 24.59 -2.48 -50.44
CA SER A 233 24.94 -3.34 -49.30
C SER A 233 25.84 -2.67 -48.26
N TYR A 234 26.57 -1.60 -48.64
CA TYR A 234 27.37 -0.78 -47.73
C TYR A 234 26.57 0.33 -47.03
N LEU A 235 25.29 0.55 -47.40
CA LEU A 235 24.43 1.50 -46.70
C LEU A 235 24.09 0.97 -45.31
N LYS A 236 24.20 1.83 -44.31
CA LYS A 236 23.97 1.47 -42.91
C LYS A 236 22.49 1.58 -42.55
N LEU A 237 22.07 0.81 -41.54
CA LEU A 237 20.77 0.96 -40.90
C LEU A 237 20.84 2.07 -39.83
N ASP A 238 21.05 3.32 -40.27
CA ASP A 238 21.04 4.50 -39.41
C ASP A 238 20.07 5.53 -39.97
N SER A 239 19.00 5.84 -39.24
CA SER A 239 17.94 6.73 -39.69
C SER A 239 18.33 8.19 -39.84
N TYR A 240 19.42 8.61 -39.20
CA TYR A 240 19.83 10.01 -39.16
C TYR A 240 21.01 10.31 -40.09
N SER A 241 21.59 9.26 -40.67
CA SER A 241 22.70 9.42 -41.60
C SER A 241 22.21 9.60 -43.04
N LYS A 242 22.91 10.45 -43.80
CA LYS A 242 22.71 10.57 -45.25
C LYS A 242 23.10 9.30 -46.04
N ASN A 243 23.79 8.34 -45.43
CA ASN A 243 24.08 7.03 -46.02
C ASN A 243 23.20 5.91 -45.45
N SER A 244 22.03 6.29 -44.96
CA SER A 244 21.02 5.36 -44.51
C SER A 244 20.47 4.56 -45.67
N TYR A 245 20.35 3.25 -45.48
CA TYR A 245 19.53 2.43 -46.37
C TYR A 245 18.06 2.87 -46.36
N ILE A 246 17.55 3.31 -45.21
CA ILE A 246 16.15 3.77 -45.06
C ILE A 246 15.92 5.06 -45.85
N LEU A 247 16.81 6.04 -45.70
CA LEU A 247 16.71 7.31 -46.43
C LEU A 247 16.77 7.05 -47.93
N PHE A 248 17.73 6.23 -48.38
CA PHE A 248 17.85 5.82 -49.78
C PHE A 248 16.56 5.20 -50.32
N ILE A 249 15.97 4.24 -49.61
CA ILE A 249 14.72 3.60 -50.03
C ILE A 249 13.58 4.62 -50.12
N ASN A 250 13.40 5.47 -49.11
CA ASN A 250 12.33 6.48 -49.12
C ASN A 250 12.49 7.48 -50.28
N GLU A 251 13.71 7.92 -50.56
CA GLU A 251 13.98 8.90 -51.62
C GLU A 251 13.79 8.30 -53.02
N HIS A 252 14.07 7.01 -53.22
CA HIS A 252 14.21 6.46 -54.58
C HIS A 252 13.20 5.36 -54.96
N ILE A 253 12.60 4.61 -54.04
CA ILE A 253 11.73 3.46 -54.38
C ILE A 253 10.51 3.85 -55.22
N ASN A 254 10.03 5.09 -55.06
CA ASN A 254 8.90 5.63 -55.82
C ASN A 254 9.31 6.40 -57.08
N LEU A 255 10.60 6.72 -57.23
CA LEU A 255 11.14 7.43 -58.41
C LEU A 255 11.61 6.48 -59.52
N VAL A 256 11.87 5.21 -59.19
CA VAL A 256 12.28 4.19 -60.16
C VAL A 256 11.08 3.39 -60.67
N GLU A 257 11.14 2.96 -61.93
CA GLU A 257 10.08 2.18 -62.59
C GLU A 257 10.58 0.80 -63.06
N GLY A 258 9.62 -0.08 -63.40
CA GLY A 258 9.91 -1.38 -64.00
C GLY A 258 10.72 -2.32 -63.11
N ASN A 259 11.72 -2.99 -63.70
CA ASN A 259 12.53 -4.02 -63.04
C ASN A 259 13.30 -3.50 -61.81
N PHE A 260 13.75 -2.24 -61.83
CA PHE A 260 14.49 -1.66 -60.72
C PHE A 260 13.62 -1.46 -59.47
N LYS A 261 12.36 -1.06 -59.65
CA LYS A 261 11.41 -0.94 -58.52
C LYS A 261 11.19 -2.30 -57.85
N ILE A 262 10.99 -3.35 -58.67
CA ILE A 262 10.81 -4.72 -58.18
C ILE A 262 12.05 -5.20 -57.42
N GLU A 263 13.24 -4.94 -57.94
CA GLU A 263 14.51 -5.27 -57.27
C GLU A 263 14.63 -4.58 -55.91
N LEU A 264 14.37 -3.27 -55.83
CA LEU A 264 14.44 -2.52 -54.57
C LEU A 264 13.40 -3.02 -53.54
N ILE A 265 12.18 -3.34 -53.97
CA ILE A 265 11.14 -3.91 -53.09
C ILE A 265 11.59 -5.27 -52.57
N TYR A 266 12.10 -6.14 -53.44
CA TYR A 266 12.56 -7.48 -53.06
C TYR A 266 13.74 -7.40 -52.09
N GLU A 267 14.70 -6.50 -52.35
CA GLU A 267 15.84 -6.24 -51.48
C GLU A 267 15.40 -5.72 -50.10
N LEU A 268 14.46 -4.77 -50.07
CA LEU A 268 13.88 -4.24 -48.84
C LEU A 268 13.19 -5.36 -48.04
N VAL A 269 12.32 -6.15 -48.67
CA VAL A 269 11.61 -7.27 -48.04
C VAL A 269 12.61 -8.25 -47.44
N LYS A 270 13.61 -8.67 -48.21
CA LYS A 270 14.66 -9.59 -47.76
C LYS A 270 15.44 -9.04 -46.56
N LYS A 271 15.77 -7.75 -46.55
CA LYS A 271 16.45 -7.10 -45.41
C LYS A 271 15.55 -7.07 -44.17
N VAL A 272 14.25 -6.78 -44.31
CA VAL A 272 13.29 -6.79 -43.20
C VAL A 272 13.06 -8.20 -42.64
N GLU A 273 13.06 -9.22 -43.49
CA GLU A 273 12.98 -10.63 -43.09
C GLU A 273 14.18 -11.07 -42.25
N GLN A 274 15.38 -10.68 -42.69
CA GLN A 274 16.65 -11.01 -42.05
C GLN A 274 16.94 -10.17 -40.79
N ALA A 275 16.26 -9.03 -40.65
CA ALA A 275 16.40 -8.13 -39.52
C ALA A 275 15.89 -8.76 -38.22
N ASN A 276 16.59 -8.48 -37.12
CA ASN A 276 16.08 -8.79 -35.78
C ASN A 276 14.85 -7.93 -35.42
N GLU A 277 14.18 -8.22 -34.32
CA GLU A 277 12.93 -7.53 -33.94
C GLU A 277 13.10 -6.00 -33.81
N ARG A 278 14.22 -5.54 -33.23
CA ARG A 278 14.50 -4.11 -33.06
C ARG A 278 14.68 -3.42 -34.42
N GLU A 279 15.47 -4.02 -35.30
CA GLU A 279 15.72 -3.51 -36.65
C GLU A 279 14.46 -3.53 -37.51
N ARG A 280 13.69 -4.61 -37.44
CA ARG A 280 12.39 -4.74 -38.12
C ARG A 280 11.43 -3.63 -37.70
N ASN A 281 11.38 -3.32 -36.40
CA ASN A 281 10.57 -2.20 -35.91
C ASN A 281 11.05 -0.85 -36.47
N ILE A 282 12.36 -0.63 -36.60
CA ILE A 282 12.91 0.60 -37.23
C ILE A 282 12.44 0.71 -38.69
N TYR A 283 12.55 -0.37 -39.47
CA TYR A 283 12.05 -0.41 -40.85
C TYR A 283 10.57 -0.03 -40.94
N TRP A 284 9.72 -0.67 -40.13
CA TRP A 284 8.27 -0.43 -40.10
C TRP A 284 7.85 0.92 -39.50
N GLN A 285 8.76 1.63 -38.84
CA GLN A 285 8.52 2.98 -38.35
C GLN A 285 8.88 4.02 -39.40
N GLN A 286 9.94 3.79 -40.17
CA GLN A 286 10.59 4.85 -40.94
C GLN A 286 10.54 4.68 -42.45
N VAL A 287 10.33 3.47 -42.96
CA VAL A 287 10.18 3.26 -44.41
C VAL A 287 8.74 3.53 -44.82
N GLU A 288 8.52 4.57 -45.61
CA GLU A 288 7.19 5.01 -46.07
C GLU A 288 6.50 3.92 -46.88
N TYR A 289 7.22 3.30 -47.81
CA TYR A 289 6.68 2.24 -48.65
C TYR A 289 6.06 1.09 -47.84
N LEU A 290 6.70 0.64 -46.76
CA LEU A 290 6.16 -0.43 -45.91
C LEU A 290 4.85 0.01 -45.22
N ARG A 291 4.80 1.25 -44.71
CA ARG A 291 3.61 1.78 -44.01
C ARG A 291 2.43 1.94 -44.95
N ASP A 292 2.67 2.46 -46.15
CA ASP A 292 1.61 2.85 -47.08
C ASP A 292 1.07 1.66 -47.88
N ASN A 293 1.81 0.55 -47.93
CA ASN A 293 1.46 -0.62 -48.73
C ASN A 293 1.16 -1.87 -47.89
N LEU A 294 1.06 -1.77 -46.56
CA LEU A 294 0.63 -2.92 -45.75
C LEU A 294 -0.90 -3.02 -45.77
N ASP A 295 -1.39 -4.15 -46.24
CA ASP A 295 -2.81 -4.49 -46.28
C ASP A 295 -3.00 -5.95 -45.83
N TYR A 296 -4.22 -6.31 -45.46
CA TYR A 296 -4.55 -7.62 -44.92
C TYR A 296 -4.17 -8.76 -45.87
N LYS A 297 -3.33 -9.68 -45.37
CA LYS A 297 -2.80 -10.86 -46.10
C LYS A 297 -2.13 -10.54 -47.45
N ASN A 298 -1.64 -9.32 -47.66
CA ASN A 298 -0.84 -9.00 -48.84
C ASN A 298 0.62 -9.52 -48.73
N PHE A 299 1.45 -9.23 -49.73
CA PHE A 299 2.83 -9.74 -49.78
C PHE A 299 3.78 -9.19 -48.70
N LEU A 300 3.39 -8.14 -47.96
CA LEU A 300 4.14 -7.62 -46.80
C LEU A 300 3.63 -8.20 -45.47
N TRP A 301 2.54 -8.97 -45.48
CA TRP A 301 1.88 -9.44 -44.26
C TRP A 301 2.78 -10.34 -43.41
N HIS A 302 3.52 -11.26 -44.04
CA HIS A 302 4.35 -12.23 -43.29
C HIS A 302 5.55 -11.58 -42.59
N ILE A 303 6.01 -10.42 -43.07
CA ILE A 303 7.14 -9.67 -42.51
C ILE A 303 6.72 -8.54 -41.56
N ALA A 304 5.41 -8.25 -41.49
CA ALA A 304 4.88 -7.22 -40.61
C ALA A 304 4.89 -7.66 -39.13
N PRO A 305 5.31 -6.79 -38.19
CA PRO A 305 5.21 -7.08 -36.76
C PRO A 305 3.75 -7.07 -36.30
N THR A 306 3.42 -7.85 -35.27
CA THR A 306 2.04 -8.00 -34.76
C THR A 306 1.39 -6.66 -34.43
N ALA A 307 2.15 -5.72 -33.86
CA ALA A 307 1.66 -4.37 -33.52
C ALA A 307 1.13 -3.58 -34.74
N ARG A 308 1.59 -3.89 -35.96
CA ARG A 308 1.09 -3.29 -37.21
C ARG A 308 -0.07 -4.07 -37.81
N LYS A 309 -0.11 -5.39 -37.60
CA LYS A 309 -1.22 -6.25 -38.06
C LYS A 309 -2.51 -5.91 -37.33
N ILE A 310 -2.45 -5.70 -36.01
CA ILE A 310 -3.65 -5.50 -35.16
C ILE A 310 -4.61 -4.42 -35.68
N PRO A 311 -4.18 -3.17 -35.95
CA PRO A 311 -5.09 -2.14 -36.44
C PRO A 311 -5.71 -2.43 -37.81
N ILE A 312 -4.99 -3.20 -38.65
CA ILE A 312 -5.43 -3.60 -39.99
C ILE A 312 -6.42 -4.76 -39.91
N ILE A 313 -6.22 -5.72 -39.01
CA ILE A 313 -7.20 -6.77 -38.74
C ILE A 313 -8.52 -6.13 -38.32
N ALA A 314 -8.48 -5.20 -37.36
CA ALA A 314 -9.68 -4.51 -36.89
C ALA A 314 -10.34 -3.62 -37.97
N GLU A 315 -9.56 -3.05 -38.88
CA GLU A 315 -10.10 -2.27 -40.00
C GLU A 315 -10.69 -3.17 -41.09
N TYR A 316 -10.04 -4.28 -41.39
CA TYR A 316 -10.52 -5.28 -42.34
C TYR A 316 -11.85 -5.88 -41.90
N THR A 317 -12.05 -6.09 -40.59
CA THR A 317 -13.33 -6.58 -40.05
C THR A 317 -14.51 -5.66 -40.33
N LEU A 318 -14.30 -4.37 -40.58
CA LEU A 318 -15.38 -3.45 -40.99
C LEU A 318 -15.85 -3.68 -42.43
N SER A 319 -15.03 -4.33 -43.26
CA SER A 319 -15.27 -4.50 -44.70
C SER A 319 -15.94 -5.83 -45.05
N ILE A 320 -16.17 -6.70 -44.06
CA ILE A 320 -16.72 -8.05 -44.24
C ILE A 320 -17.91 -8.30 -43.30
N ALA A 321 -18.68 -9.35 -43.57
CA ALA A 321 -19.80 -9.76 -42.73
C ALA A 321 -19.32 -10.21 -41.33
N GLU A 322 -20.17 -10.05 -40.32
CA GLU A 322 -19.82 -10.26 -38.90
C GLU A 322 -19.36 -11.70 -38.60
N ASP A 323 -19.96 -12.70 -39.25
CA ASP A 323 -19.59 -14.12 -39.13
C ASP A 323 -18.19 -14.40 -39.72
N ALA A 324 -17.87 -13.78 -40.86
CA ALA A 324 -16.55 -13.83 -41.46
C ALA A 324 -15.52 -13.06 -40.61
N ALA A 325 -15.91 -11.91 -40.06
CA ALA A 325 -15.08 -11.11 -39.15
C ALA A 325 -14.71 -11.90 -37.89
N GLU A 326 -15.68 -12.56 -37.25
CA GLU A 326 -15.44 -13.42 -36.09
C GLU A 326 -14.37 -14.48 -36.40
N LYS A 327 -14.53 -15.20 -37.51
CA LYS A 327 -13.59 -16.25 -37.92
C LYS A 327 -12.17 -15.70 -38.13
N VAL A 328 -12.05 -14.53 -38.77
CA VAL A 328 -10.76 -13.86 -39.00
C VAL A 328 -10.11 -13.48 -37.67
N VAL A 329 -10.87 -12.91 -36.73
CA VAL A 329 -10.35 -12.51 -35.42
C VAL A 329 -9.91 -13.73 -34.62
N LEU A 330 -10.71 -14.79 -34.55
CA LEU A 330 -10.37 -16.02 -33.84
C LEU A 330 -9.10 -16.67 -34.37
N GLU A 331 -8.93 -16.74 -35.71
CA GLU A 331 -7.71 -17.25 -36.36
C GLU A 331 -6.45 -16.51 -35.86
N HIS A 332 -6.54 -15.19 -35.65
CA HIS A 332 -5.41 -14.39 -35.18
C HIS A 332 -5.22 -14.45 -33.67
N LEU A 333 -6.31 -14.49 -32.89
CA LEU A 333 -6.23 -14.65 -31.43
C LEU A 333 -5.51 -15.95 -31.04
N GLU A 334 -5.72 -17.05 -31.78
CA GLU A 334 -5.02 -18.33 -31.58
C GLU A 334 -3.51 -18.25 -31.85
N GLN A 335 -3.08 -17.34 -32.73
CA GLN A 335 -1.67 -17.15 -33.09
C GLN A 335 -0.95 -16.14 -32.19
N PHE A 336 -1.71 -15.25 -31.55
CA PHE A 336 -1.19 -14.14 -30.75
C PHE A 336 -0.94 -14.57 -29.30
N ASN A 337 0.10 -13.99 -28.70
CA ASN A 337 0.32 -14.13 -27.26
C ASN A 337 -0.72 -13.30 -26.47
N LYS A 338 -0.78 -13.48 -25.15
CA LYS A 338 -1.82 -12.84 -24.33
C LYS A 338 -1.86 -11.31 -24.45
N GLN A 339 -0.70 -10.64 -24.49
CA GLN A 339 -0.62 -9.19 -24.61
C GLN A 339 -1.10 -8.70 -25.98
N GLU A 340 -0.81 -9.47 -27.03
CA GLU A 340 -1.25 -9.19 -28.41
C GLU A 340 -2.76 -9.44 -28.57
N GLN A 341 -3.28 -10.49 -27.95
CA GLN A 341 -4.73 -10.76 -27.88
C GLN A 341 -5.47 -9.58 -27.25
N ASP A 342 -4.99 -9.11 -26.09
CA ASP A 342 -5.61 -7.99 -25.39
C ASP A 342 -5.60 -6.72 -26.26
N LYS A 343 -4.49 -6.42 -26.94
CA LYS A 343 -4.40 -5.28 -27.86
C LYS A 343 -5.38 -5.41 -29.04
N LEU A 344 -5.55 -6.60 -29.60
CA LEU A 344 -6.49 -6.84 -30.69
C LEU A 344 -7.94 -6.62 -30.23
N ILE A 345 -8.31 -7.17 -29.06
CA ILE A 345 -9.63 -6.96 -28.48
C ILE A 345 -9.88 -5.47 -28.23
N ASN A 346 -8.91 -4.73 -27.67
CA ASN A 346 -9.06 -3.29 -27.43
C ASN A 346 -9.29 -2.50 -28.72
N GLU A 347 -8.54 -2.79 -29.78
CA GLU A 347 -8.74 -2.14 -31.09
C GLU A 347 -10.08 -2.51 -31.71
N LEU A 348 -10.54 -3.76 -31.55
CA LEU A 348 -11.86 -4.18 -32.01
C LEU A 348 -12.99 -3.49 -31.24
N ILE A 349 -12.92 -3.32 -29.91
CA ILE A 349 -13.91 -2.54 -29.14
C ILE A 349 -14.00 -1.11 -29.69
N LYS A 350 -12.86 -0.51 -30.03
CA LYS A 350 -12.78 0.87 -30.52
C LYS A 350 -13.29 1.04 -31.95
N LYS A 351 -12.92 0.14 -32.86
CA LYS A 351 -13.21 0.26 -34.30
C LYS A 351 -14.45 -0.50 -34.74
N SER A 352 -14.68 -1.70 -34.21
CA SER A 352 -15.68 -2.67 -34.68
C SER A 352 -16.39 -3.39 -33.53
N PRO A 353 -17.01 -2.66 -32.58
CA PRO A 353 -17.59 -3.26 -31.37
C PRO A 353 -18.65 -4.32 -31.68
N ASN A 354 -19.39 -4.16 -32.79
CA ASN A 354 -20.42 -5.12 -33.21
C ASN A 354 -19.89 -6.54 -33.40
N VAL A 355 -18.65 -6.70 -33.90
CA VAL A 355 -18.01 -8.01 -34.10
C VAL A 355 -17.84 -8.75 -32.77
N ILE A 356 -17.47 -8.02 -31.72
CA ILE A 356 -17.40 -8.58 -30.36
C ILE A 356 -18.82 -8.78 -29.83
N LEU A 357 -19.72 -7.82 -30.06
CA LEU A 357 -21.07 -7.81 -29.51
C LEU A 357 -21.90 -9.02 -29.92
N VAL A 358 -21.77 -9.51 -31.17
CA VAL A 358 -22.52 -10.66 -31.68
C VAL A 358 -21.84 -12.01 -31.45
N SER A 359 -20.56 -12.05 -31.05
CA SER A 359 -19.82 -13.31 -30.82
C SER A 359 -19.57 -13.57 -29.34
N SER A 360 -20.27 -14.56 -28.77
CA SER A 360 -20.03 -15.04 -27.41
C SER A 360 -18.59 -15.53 -27.19
N LYS A 361 -17.97 -16.10 -28.23
CA LYS A 361 -16.56 -16.54 -28.19
C LYS A 361 -15.63 -15.34 -28.04
N LEU A 362 -15.83 -14.26 -28.79
CA LEU A 362 -14.99 -13.06 -28.67
C LEU A 362 -15.23 -12.33 -27.34
N ARG A 363 -16.48 -12.27 -26.84
CA ARG A 363 -16.77 -11.72 -25.51
C ARG A 363 -16.05 -12.47 -24.39
N SER A 364 -15.79 -13.77 -24.55
CA SER A 364 -15.02 -14.56 -23.57
C SER A 364 -13.56 -14.10 -23.39
N TYR A 365 -13.01 -13.33 -24.35
CA TYR A 365 -11.69 -12.71 -24.23
C TYR A 365 -11.69 -11.38 -23.46
N LEU A 366 -12.86 -10.78 -23.22
CA LEU A 366 -12.99 -9.59 -22.38
C LEU A 366 -12.66 -9.96 -20.94
N LYS A 367 -11.84 -9.14 -20.28
CA LYS A 367 -11.40 -9.39 -18.91
C LYS A 367 -12.36 -8.79 -17.90
N LEU A 368 -12.28 -9.20 -16.65
CA LEU A 368 -12.87 -8.43 -15.55
C LEU A 368 -11.74 -7.65 -14.87
N THR A 369 -11.74 -6.33 -15.04
CA THR A 369 -10.73 -5.45 -14.43
C THR A 369 -11.41 -4.18 -13.93
N GLU A 370 -10.96 -3.64 -12.80
CA GLU A 370 -11.56 -2.44 -12.18
C GLU A 370 -11.50 -1.20 -13.12
N ASP A 371 -10.41 -1.02 -13.89
CA ASP A 371 -10.11 0.24 -14.59
C ASP A 371 -9.84 0.14 -16.12
N ASP A 372 -9.94 -1.03 -16.76
CA ASP A 372 -9.63 -1.16 -18.20
C ASP A 372 -10.89 -1.04 -19.08
N PHE A 373 -10.78 -0.31 -20.19
CA PHE A 373 -11.83 -0.17 -21.21
C PHE A 373 -12.22 -1.51 -21.86
N ASN A 374 -11.37 -2.53 -21.77
CA ASN A 374 -11.69 -3.89 -22.20
C ASN A 374 -12.34 -4.77 -21.12
N SER A 375 -12.70 -4.15 -20.00
CA SER A 375 -13.48 -4.85 -18.99
C SER A 375 -14.82 -5.27 -19.61
N TYR A 376 -15.17 -6.54 -19.46
CA TYR A 376 -16.48 -7.08 -19.81
C TYR A 376 -17.58 -6.22 -19.21
N GLY A 377 -17.42 -5.77 -17.96
CA GLY A 377 -18.42 -4.91 -17.30
C GLY A 377 -18.65 -3.59 -18.02
N ILE A 378 -17.58 -2.90 -18.41
CA ILE A 378 -17.66 -1.63 -19.15
C ILE A 378 -18.24 -1.86 -20.55
N PHE A 379 -17.79 -2.92 -21.23
CA PHE A 379 -18.28 -3.27 -22.56
C PHE A 379 -19.79 -3.53 -22.54
N ILE A 380 -20.27 -4.39 -21.62
CA ILE A 380 -21.71 -4.65 -21.46
C ILE A 380 -22.45 -3.35 -21.14
N ASN A 381 -21.97 -2.55 -20.19
CA ASN A 381 -22.65 -1.30 -19.81
C ASN A 381 -22.85 -0.35 -21.01
N ASN A 382 -21.86 -0.25 -21.90
CA ASN A 382 -21.91 0.64 -23.05
C ASN A 382 -22.88 0.18 -24.15
N TYR A 383 -23.03 -1.14 -24.34
CA TYR A 383 -23.73 -1.69 -25.52
C TYR A 383 -25.04 -2.41 -25.19
N LEU A 384 -25.29 -2.80 -23.95
CA LEU A 384 -26.46 -3.59 -23.56
C LEU A 384 -27.79 -2.96 -24.01
N ASN A 385 -27.94 -1.64 -23.88
CA ASN A 385 -29.18 -0.95 -24.28
C ASN A 385 -29.26 -0.62 -25.79
N SER A 386 -28.25 -1.00 -26.57
CA SER A 386 -28.15 -0.69 -28.01
C SER A 386 -28.44 -1.89 -28.92
N VAL A 387 -28.64 -3.08 -28.35
CA VAL A 387 -28.91 -4.32 -29.07
C VAL A 387 -30.41 -4.63 -29.18
N ASN A 388 -30.77 -5.55 -30.06
CA ASN A 388 -32.14 -6.07 -30.16
C ASN A 388 -32.49 -6.98 -28.96
N ASP A 389 -33.78 -7.32 -28.81
CA ASP A 389 -34.26 -8.08 -27.65
C ASP A 389 -33.63 -9.48 -27.53
N ASP A 390 -33.38 -10.16 -28.65
CA ASP A 390 -32.78 -11.50 -28.64
C ASP A 390 -31.35 -11.46 -28.08
N LEU A 391 -30.52 -10.55 -28.60
CA LEU A 391 -29.14 -10.38 -28.14
C LEU A 391 -29.08 -9.74 -26.75
N PHE A 392 -30.03 -8.86 -26.40
CA PHE A 392 -30.16 -8.33 -25.04
C PHE A 392 -30.30 -9.47 -24.03
N ASN A 393 -31.23 -10.39 -24.28
CA ASN A 393 -31.48 -11.53 -23.40
C ASN A 393 -30.27 -12.47 -23.33
N GLU A 394 -29.57 -12.69 -24.45
CA GLU A 394 -28.32 -13.45 -24.47
C GLU A 394 -27.25 -12.81 -23.58
N LEU A 395 -27.01 -11.51 -23.71
CA LEU A 395 -26.02 -10.77 -22.92
C LEU A 395 -26.37 -10.73 -21.43
N ILE A 396 -27.66 -10.61 -21.08
CA ILE A 396 -28.12 -10.68 -19.69
C ILE A 396 -27.89 -12.08 -19.11
N ASN A 397 -28.24 -13.14 -19.84
CA ASN A 397 -28.01 -14.50 -19.37
C ASN A 397 -26.51 -14.78 -19.18
N GLU A 398 -25.67 -14.39 -20.15
CA GLU A 398 -24.22 -14.49 -20.04
C GLU A 398 -23.67 -13.70 -18.84
N LEU A 399 -24.16 -12.48 -18.62
CA LEU A 399 -23.79 -11.68 -17.46
C LEU A 399 -24.16 -12.38 -16.15
N ILE A 400 -25.39 -12.87 -16.03
CA ILE A 400 -25.86 -13.58 -14.83
C ILE A 400 -24.99 -14.80 -14.56
N GLU A 401 -24.72 -15.64 -15.57
CA GLU A 401 -23.86 -16.82 -15.44
C GLU A 401 -22.45 -16.45 -14.97
N LYS A 402 -21.85 -15.40 -15.54
CA LYS A 402 -20.52 -14.92 -15.14
C LYS A 402 -20.49 -14.43 -13.69
N VAL A 403 -21.49 -13.66 -13.29
CA VAL A 403 -21.60 -13.14 -11.91
C VAL A 403 -21.88 -14.28 -10.92
N GLU A 404 -22.66 -15.28 -11.31
CA GLU A 404 -22.94 -16.45 -10.47
C GLU A 404 -21.67 -17.24 -10.17
N GLN A 405 -20.83 -17.45 -11.18
CA GLN A 405 -19.54 -18.15 -11.07
C GLN A 405 -18.45 -17.30 -10.39
N ALA A 406 -18.64 -15.98 -10.33
CA ALA A 406 -17.69 -15.04 -9.76
C ALA A 406 -17.64 -15.13 -8.23
N ASN A 407 -16.45 -14.88 -7.67
CA ASN A 407 -16.27 -14.72 -6.22
C ASN A 407 -16.79 -13.36 -5.73
N GLU A 408 -16.83 -13.16 -4.40
CA GLU A 408 -17.38 -11.94 -3.79
C GLU A 408 -16.70 -10.65 -4.28
N ARG A 409 -15.38 -10.65 -4.51
CA ARG A 409 -14.66 -9.48 -5.02
C ARG A 409 -15.08 -9.17 -6.46
N GLU A 410 -15.12 -10.18 -7.31
CA GLU A 410 -15.49 -10.06 -8.72
C GLU A 410 -16.95 -9.61 -8.89
N ARG A 411 -17.87 -10.16 -8.09
CA ARG A 411 -19.28 -9.71 -8.06
C ARG A 411 -19.38 -8.23 -7.73
N ASN A 412 -18.57 -7.73 -6.80
CA ASN A 412 -18.53 -6.30 -6.48
C ASN A 412 -18.07 -5.46 -7.68
N ILE A 413 -17.07 -5.91 -8.45
CA ILE A 413 -16.61 -5.21 -9.66
C ILE A 413 -17.73 -5.17 -10.71
N TYR A 414 -18.41 -6.29 -10.98
CA TYR A 414 -19.56 -6.30 -11.88
C TYR A 414 -20.64 -5.32 -11.45
N TRP A 415 -20.99 -5.30 -10.17
CA TRP A 415 -22.00 -4.38 -9.63
C TRP A 415 -21.58 -2.91 -9.66
N GLN A 416 -20.28 -2.61 -9.66
CA GLN A 416 -19.79 -1.24 -9.79
C GLN A 416 -19.81 -0.75 -11.24
N GLN A 417 -19.56 -1.64 -12.21
CA GLN A 417 -19.39 -1.27 -13.61
C GLN A 417 -20.68 -1.31 -14.44
N ILE A 418 -21.66 -2.12 -14.04
CA ILE A 418 -22.85 -2.38 -14.87
C ILE A 418 -24.10 -1.76 -14.24
N GLU A 419 -24.63 -0.71 -14.88
CA GLU A 419 -25.83 0.00 -14.43
C GLU A 419 -27.05 -0.89 -14.37
N TYR A 420 -27.19 -1.87 -15.28
CA TYR A 420 -28.29 -2.82 -15.26
C TYR A 420 -28.38 -3.58 -13.92
N LEU A 421 -27.25 -4.07 -13.41
CA LEU A 421 -27.22 -4.77 -12.12
C LEU A 421 -27.55 -3.84 -10.94
N GLN A 422 -27.15 -2.57 -11.04
CA GLN A 422 -27.41 -1.57 -9.99
C GLN A 422 -28.89 -1.20 -9.91
N HIS A 423 -29.53 -0.94 -11.05
CA HIS A 423 -30.91 -0.46 -11.11
C HIS A 423 -31.96 -1.56 -10.97
N ASN A 424 -31.59 -2.81 -11.28
CA ASN A 424 -32.52 -3.94 -11.23
C ASN A 424 -32.32 -4.82 -9.99
N LEU A 425 -31.47 -4.44 -9.03
CA LEU A 425 -31.35 -5.19 -7.78
C LEU A 425 -32.42 -4.72 -6.78
N ASP A 426 -33.40 -5.57 -6.54
CA ASP A 426 -34.41 -5.41 -5.50
C ASP A 426 -34.36 -6.56 -4.49
N TYR A 427 -34.97 -6.32 -3.33
CA TYR A 427 -35.03 -7.31 -2.26
C TYR A 427 -35.63 -8.65 -2.74
N LYS A 428 -34.84 -9.73 -2.64
CA LYS A 428 -35.21 -11.11 -3.01
C LYS A 428 -35.75 -11.29 -4.45
N ASN A 429 -35.37 -10.42 -5.37
CA ASN A 429 -35.68 -10.62 -6.79
C ASN A 429 -34.70 -11.62 -7.45
N PHE A 430 -34.79 -11.78 -8.77
CA PHE A 430 -33.97 -12.75 -9.51
C PHE A 430 -32.45 -12.49 -9.44
N LEU A 431 -32.00 -11.25 -9.26
CA LEU A 431 -30.58 -10.91 -9.08
C LEU A 431 -30.08 -11.12 -7.64
N TRP A 432 -30.98 -11.37 -6.68
CA TRP A 432 -30.61 -11.42 -5.27
C TRP A 432 -29.55 -12.49 -4.98
N HIS A 433 -29.71 -13.71 -5.47
CA HIS A 433 -28.79 -14.80 -5.14
C HIS A 433 -27.34 -14.54 -5.59
N ILE A 434 -27.15 -13.87 -6.73
CA ILE A 434 -25.83 -13.51 -7.29
C ILE A 434 -25.30 -12.16 -6.80
N ALA A 435 -26.12 -11.34 -6.12
CA ALA A 435 -25.68 -10.03 -5.64
C ALA A 435 -24.61 -10.13 -4.53
N PRO A 436 -23.65 -9.18 -4.48
CA PRO A 436 -22.69 -9.07 -3.38
C PRO A 436 -23.38 -8.90 -2.02
N THR A 437 -22.75 -9.44 -0.99
CA THR A 437 -23.21 -9.37 0.41
C THR A 437 -23.42 -7.93 0.85
N ALA A 438 -22.46 -7.03 0.55
CA ALA A 438 -22.56 -5.61 0.90
C ALA A 438 -23.79 -4.91 0.27
N LYS A 439 -24.21 -5.32 -0.94
CA LYS A 439 -25.41 -4.77 -1.59
C LYS A 439 -26.68 -5.31 -0.96
N LYS A 440 -26.71 -6.61 -0.62
CA LYS A 440 -27.81 -7.23 0.12
C LYS A 440 -28.00 -6.56 1.48
N GLU A 441 -26.91 -6.36 2.22
CA GLU A 441 -26.91 -5.68 3.52
C GLU A 441 -27.53 -4.28 3.42
N ALA A 442 -27.10 -3.47 2.43
CA ALA A 442 -27.63 -2.11 2.26
C ALA A 442 -29.15 -2.10 1.99
N ILE A 443 -29.65 -3.02 1.17
CA ILE A 443 -31.08 -3.15 0.87
C ILE A 443 -31.86 -3.63 2.10
N ILE A 444 -31.35 -4.62 2.83
CA ILE A 444 -31.94 -5.11 4.09
C ILE A 444 -32.02 -3.99 5.12
N GLN A 445 -30.92 -3.26 5.31
CA GLN A 445 -30.84 -2.13 6.25
C GLN A 445 -31.80 -1.02 5.88
N GLN A 446 -31.94 -0.71 4.59
CA GLN A 446 -32.89 0.31 4.13
C GLN A 446 -34.34 -0.14 4.31
N ARG A 447 -34.65 -1.42 4.03
CA ARG A 447 -36.00 -1.98 4.21
C ARG A 447 -36.41 -2.02 5.68
N CYS A 448 -35.53 -2.50 6.55
CA CYS A 448 -35.76 -2.62 8.00
C CYS A 448 -35.13 -1.44 8.77
N LYS A 449 -35.14 -0.24 8.19
CA LYS A 449 -34.41 0.93 8.72
C LYS A 449 -34.80 1.27 10.16
N THR A 450 -36.09 1.27 10.47
CA THR A 450 -36.58 1.55 11.83
C THR A 450 -36.04 0.54 12.83
N PHE A 451 -36.00 -0.75 12.48
CA PHE A 451 -35.45 -1.80 13.33
C PHE A 451 -33.97 -1.58 13.65
N PHE A 452 -33.15 -1.29 12.63
CA PHE A 452 -31.72 -1.04 12.82
C PHE A 452 -31.43 0.29 13.55
N ASP A 453 -32.27 1.31 13.38
CA ASP A 453 -32.19 2.54 14.17
C ASP A 453 -32.43 2.28 15.66
N ILE A 454 -33.44 1.47 16.00
CA ILE A 454 -33.72 1.05 17.38
C ILE A 454 -32.54 0.28 17.96
N ILE A 455 -31.94 -0.68 17.23
CA ILE A 455 -30.74 -1.41 17.69
C ILE A 455 -29.61 -0.44 17.99
N SER A 456 -29.29 0.44 17.06
CA SER A 456 -28.20 1.40 17.20
C SER A 456 -28.43 2.31 18.41
N ARG A 457 -29.62 2.89 18.54
CA ARG A 457 -29.99 3.73 19.69
C ARG A 457 -29.92 2.97 21.01
N PHE A 458 -30.30 1.70 21.03
CA PHE A 458 -30.19 0.87 22.23
C PHE A 458 -28.72 0.64 22.61
N GLN A 459 -27.90 0.21 21.65
CA GLN A 459 -26.48 -0.06 21.84
C GLN A 459 -25.72 1.16 22.35
N TYR A 460 -26.04 2.36 21.83
CA TYR A 460 -25.40 3.63 22.20
C TYR A 460 -26.22 4.45 23.19
N SER A 461 -27.22 3.85 23.84
CA SER A 461 -28.02 4.55 24.85
C SER A 461 -27.14 4.91 26.04
N ASN A 462 -27.29 6.14 26.53
CA ASN A 462 -26.51 6.65 27.66
C ASN A 462 -27.35 6.63 28.95
N TYR A 463 -26.69 6.89 30.06
CA TYR A 463 -27.33 7.07 31.37
C TYR A 463 -27.20 8.55 31.77
N PRO A 464 -28.24 9.38 31.57
CA PRO A 464 -28.13 10.84 31.71
C PRO A 464 -27.60 11.30 33.08
N TYR A 465 -27.79 10.46 34.10
CA TYR A 465 -27.46 10.77 35.49
C TYR A 465 -26.26 9.96 36.02
N GLU A 466 -25.51 9.26 35.16
CA GLU A 466 -24.35 8.45 35.54
C GLU A 466 -23.34 9.24 36.37
N ARG A 467 -23.03 10.47 35.95
CA ARG A 467 -22.03 11.32 36.63
C ARG A 467 -22.37 11.63 38.09
N TYR A 468 -23.63 11.45 38.51
CA TYR A 468 -24.11 11.72 39.86
C TYR A 468 -24.14 10.48 40.76
N ILE A 469 -23.87 9.29 40.23
CA ILE A 469 -23.77 8.08 41.07
C ILE A 469 -22.53 8.14 41.98
N SER A 470 -21.53 8.95 41.63
CA SER A 470 -20.23 8.99 42.28
C SER A 470 -19.81 10.43 42.52
N HIS A 471 -19.09 10.68 43.61
CA HIS A 471 -18.57 12.01 43.95
C HIS A 471 -17.15 11.92 44.47
N ASP A 472 -16.35 12.98 44.29
CA ASP A 472 -14.98 13.00 44.80
C ASP A 472 -15.00 12.81 46.32
N TRP A 473 -14.28 11.80 46.81
CA TRP A 473 -14.33 11.44 48.23
C TRP A 473 -13.78 12.53 49.15
N ARG A 474 -12.88 13.40 48.66
CA ARG A 474 -12.34 14.52 49.44
C ARG A 474 -13.42 15.57 49.63
N GLU A 475 -14.14 15.88 48.55
CA GLU A 475 -15.27 16.81 48.57
C GLU A 475 -16.44 16.28 49.41
N LEU A 476 -16.80 15.01 49.23
CA LEU A 476 -17.95 14.39 49.90
C LEU A 476 -17.82 14.39 51.43
N TYR A 477 -16.60 14.22 51.96
CA TYR A 477 -16.36 14.14 53.40
C TYR A 477 -16.10 15.50 54.06
N HIS A 478 -16.20 16.62 53.32
CA HIS A 478 -16.27 17.97 53.88
C HIS A 478 -17.65 18.26 54.49
N LEU A 479 -17.95 17.55 55.58
CA LEU A 479 -19.21 17.62 56.31
C LEU A 479 -19.34 18.91 57.15
N ASN A 480 -20.53 19.49 57.19
CA ASN A 480 -20.80 20.72 57.92
C ASN A 480 -20.92 20.49 59.44
N GLN A 481 -21.16 21.55 60.21
CA GLN A 481 -21.22 21.43 61.68
C GLN A 481 -22.38 20.55 62.16
N SER A 482 -23.57 20.67 61.55
CA SER A 482 -24.73 19.84 61.89
C SER A 482 -24.48 18.36 61.59
N ASP A 483 -23.78 18.05 60.48
CA ASP A 483 -23.37 16.68 60.13
C ASP A 483 -22.37 16.11 61.15
N LYS A 484 -21.42 16.92 61.63
CA LYS A 484 -20.46 16.51 62.67
C LYS A 484 -21.17 16.21 64.00
N LEU A 485 -22.14 17.03 64.39
CA LEU A 485 -22.96 16.81 65.59
C LEU A 485 -23.80 15.53 65.45
N LEU A 486 -24.34 15.26 64.27
CA LEU A 486 -25.08 14.03 63.98
C LEU A 486 -24.19 12.79 64.14
N ILE A 487 -22.98 12.82 63.57
CA ILE A 487 -21.99 11.73 63.70
C ILE A 487 -21.65 11.45 65.18
N GLN A 488 -21.45 12.50 65.99
CA GLN A 488 -21.19 12.35 67.43
C GLN A 488 -22.39 11.78 68.18
N LYS A 489 -23.62 12.10 67.74
CA LYS A 489 -24.86 11.56 68.31
C LYS A 489 -25.05 10.07 67.99
N TRP A 490 -24.59 9.61 66.83
CA TRP A 490 -24.62 8.18 66.47
C TRP A 490 -23.66 7.35 67.32
N ASP A 491 -22.46 7.86 67.59
CA ASP A 491 -21.49 7.18 68.46
C ASP A 491 -20.54 8.19 69.12
N ALA A 492 -20.63 8.35 70.44
CA ALA A 492 -19.77 9.28 71.19
C ALA A 492 -18.28 8.91 71.14
N SER A 493 -17.96 7.64 70.84
CA SER A 493 -16.58 7.16 70.76
C SER A 493 -15.79 7.67 69.56
N VAL A 494 -16.45 8.30 68.58
CA VAL A 494 -15.78 8.91 67.41
C VAL A 494 -14.76 10.00 67.77
N ASN A 495 -14.84 10.54 68.99
CA ASN A 495 -13.90 11.52 69.50
C ASN A 495 -12.53 10.92 69.83
N PHE A 496 -12.47 9.63 70.19
CA PHE A 496 -11.25 8.94 70.62
C PHE A 496 -10.91 7.66 69.85
N ASN A 497 -11.86 7.08 69.09
CA ASN A 497 -11.65 5.90 68.25
C ASN A 497 -11.65 6.29 66.76
N GLU A 498 -10.46 6.29 66.14
CA GLU A 498 -10.31 6.67 64.73
C GLU A 498 -11.04 5.74 63.75
N ILE A 499 -11.11 4.44 64.07
CA ILE A 499 -11.76 3.44 63.21
C ILE A 499 -13.28 3.67 63.19
N THR A 500 -13.86 3.90 64.37
CA THR A 500 -15.29 4.22 64.51
C THR A 500 -15.61 5.56 63.87
N ALA A 501 -14.79 6.59 64.08
CA ALA A 501 -14.95 7.89 63.44
C ALA A 501 -14.98 7.78 61.91
N ALA A 502 -14.04 7.05 61.31
CA ALA A 502 -14.01 6.86 59.86
C ALA A 502 -15.24 6.13 59.33
N LYS A 503 -15.77 5.14 60.09
CA LYS A 503 -17.03 4.45 59.75
C LYS A 503 -18.20 5.42 59.71
N MET A 504 -18.38 6.24 60.75
CA MET A 504 -19.51 7.16 60.86
C MET A 504 -19.43 8.30 59.83
N ILE A 505 -18.24 8.86 59.57
CA ILE A 505 -18.02 9.87 58.52
C ILE A 505 -18.39 9.29 57.15
N SER A 506 -17.93 8.08 56.84
CA SER A 506 -18.27 7.40 55.59
C SER A 506 -19.78 7.14 55.46
N ALA A 507 -20.45 6.74 56.55
CA ALA A 507 -21.90 6.54 56.55
C ALA A 507 -22.67 7.85 56.26
N ARG A 508 -22.30 8.96 56.91
CA ARG A 508 -22.94 10.26 56.62
C ARG A 508 -22.62 10.77 55.22
N GLY A 509 -21.39 10.60 54.74
CA GLY A 509 -21.03 10.93 53.36
C GLY A 509 -21.85 10.14 52.33
N ALA A 510 -22.13 8.86 52.60
CA ALA A 510 -23.03 8.06 51.76
C ALA A 510 -24.45 8.62 51.71
N GLU A 511 -25.02 9.05 52.84
CA GLU A 511 -26.33 9.73 52.85
C GLU A 511 -26.31 11.01 51.99
N LYS A 512 -25.24 11.82 52.10
CA LYS A 512 -25.08 13.03 51.29
C LYS A 512 -24.96 12.74 49.79
N LEU A 513 -24.24 11.69 49.42
CA LEU A 513 -24.14 11.25 48.02
C LEU A 513 -25.53 10.84 47.48
N VAL A 514 -26.30 10.08 48.26
CA VAL A 514 -27.65 9.67 47.85
C VAL A 514 -28.57 10.89 47.70
N ILE A 515 -28.47 11.88 48.58
CA ILE A 515 -29.21 13.14 48.45
C ILE A 515 -28.88 13.83 47.12
N GLN A 516 -27.59 14.01 46.81
CA GLN A 516 -27.15 14.64 45.55
C GLN A 516 -27.64 13.85 44.33
N PHE A 517 -27.56 12.52 44.37
CA PHE A 517 -28.00 11.65 43.29
C PHE A 517 -29.50 11.80 42.99
N TYR A 518 -30.36 11.72 44.01
CA TYR A 518 -31.81 11.85 43.80
C TYR A 518 -32.24 13.28 43.47
N GLN A 519 -31.54 14.31 43.98
CA GLN A 519 -31.75 15.69 43.55
C GLN A 519 -31.45 15.86 42.06
N ALA A 520 -30.39 15.23 41.56
CA ALA A 520 -30.06 15.25 40.15
C ALA A 520 -31.10 14.52 39.29
N LEU A 521 -31.78 13.50 39.83
CA LEU A 521 -32.90 12.81 39.20
C LEU A 521 -34.24 13.58 39.27
N ASP A 522 -34.19 14.89 39.56
CA ASP A 522 -35.36 15.77 39.69
C ASP A 522 -36.37 15.31 40.77
N HIS A 523 -35.90 14.67 41.83
CA HIS A 523 -36.72 14.44 43.03
C HIS A 523 -36.63 15.62 44.00
N GLN A 524 -37.71 15.86 44.72
CA GLN A 524 -37.67 16.71 45.90
C GLN A 524 -37.11 15.90 47.06
N VAL A 525 -35.93 16.29 47.54
CA VAL A 525 -35.18 15.52 48.54
C VAL A 525 -35.09 16.27 49.86
N GLU A 526 -35.48 15.62 50.94
CA GLU A 526 -35.34 16.11 52.32
C GLU A 526 -34.41 15.18 53.11
N ASP A 527 -33.42 15.77 53.78
CA ASP A 527 -32.47 15.06 54.65
C ASP A 527 -33.10 14.84 56.03
N ILE A 528 -33.79 13.72 56.23
CA ILE A 528 -34.47 13.43 57.49
C ILE A 528 -33.46 13.06 58.59
N SER A 529 -32.34 12.43 58.24
CA SER A 529 -31.29 12.06 59.21
C SER A 529 -30.84 13.24 60.07
N ILE A 530 -30.75 14.46 59.50
CA ILE A 530 -30.36 15.66 60.25
C ILE A 530 -31.37 16.09 61.33
N HIS A 531 -32.63 15.63 61.24
CA HIS A 531 -33.66 15.94 62.23
C HIS A 531 -33.36 15.35 63.61
N GLN A 532 -32.45 14.39 63.71
CA GLN A 532 -31.89 13.94 64.98
C GLN A 532 -31.18 15.07 65.72
N VAL A 533 -30.61 16.05 65.03
CA VAL A 533 -29.96 17.22 65.62
C VAL A 533 -30.94 18.39 65.69
N THR A 534 -31.67 18.68 64.61
CA THR A 534 -32.56 19.86 64.54
C THR A 534 -33.88 19.71 65.30
N GLN A 535 -34.28 18.49 65.67
CA GLN A 535 -35.57 18.15 66.29
C GLN A 535 -36.81 18.52 65.45
N GLN A 536 -36.66 18.72 64.13
CA GLN A 536 -37.78 19.09 63.25
C GLN A 536 -38.81 17.96 63.05
N SER A 537 -38.40 16.69 63.21
CA SER A 537 -39.28 15.53 63.07
C SER A 537 -38.70 14.29 63.77
N ILE A 538 -39.54 13.29 64.04
CA ILE A 538 -39.15 11.96 64.52
C ILE A 538 -39.08 10.90 63.41
N GLU A 539 -39.40 11.27 62.16
CA GLU A 539 -39.44 10.33 61.03
C GLU A 539 -38.08 9.72 60.68
N TRP A 540 -36.96 10.29 61.18
CA TRP A 540 -35.61 9.73 61.03
C TRP A 540 -35.49 8.31 61.61
N LYS A 541 -36.41 7.92 62.50
CA LYS A 541 -36.48 6.54 63.00
C LYS A 541 -36.88 5.53 61.92
N LEU A 542 -37.57 6.00 60.87
CA LEU A 542 -38.10 5.18 59.78
C LEU A 542 -37.21 5.21 58.53
N GLY A 543 -36.50 6.30 58.26
CA GLY A 543 -35.57 6.41 57.12
C GLY A 543 -34.68 7.64 57.24
N ASP A 544 -33.69 7.70 56.36
CA ASP A 544 -32.63 8.71 56.35
C ASP A 544 -32.98 9.90 55.44
N ILE A 545 -33.74 9.65 54.36
CA ILE A 545 -34.07 10.64 53.32
C ILE A 545 -35.55 10.50 52.93
N ARG A 546 -36.23 11.64 52.67
CA ARG A 546 -37.57 11.69 52.06
C ARG A 546 -37.47 12.11 50.60
N LEU A 547 -38.16 11.40 49.71
CA LEU A 547 -38.35 11.78 48.32
C LEU A 547 -39.82 12.17 48.07
N ASP A 548 -40.02 13.28 47.35
CA ASP A 548 -41.32 13.78 46.86
C ASP A 548 -42.40 13.80 47.96
N PHE A 549 -41.99 14.19 49.17
CA PHE A 549 -42.80 14.22 50.40
C PHE A 549 -43.45 12.89 50.82
N LYS A 550 -43.17 11.77 50.13
CA LYS A 550 -43.90 10.51 50.28
C LYS A 550 -43.00 9.32 50.59
N TYR A 551 -41.94 9.12 49.83
CA TYR A 551 -41.14 7.91 49.91
C TYR A 551 -39.97 8.08 50.86
N LEU A 552 -39.73 7.09 51.72
CA LEU A 552 -38.59 7.07 52.62
C LEU A 552 -37.50 6.16 52.06
N LEU A 553 -36.26 6.62 52.15
CA LEU A 553 -35.06 5.85 51.84
C LEU A 553 -34.27 5.60 53.12
N ASP A 554 -33.67 4.42 53.24
CA ASP A 554 -32.75 4.03 54.30
C ASP A 554 -31.42 3.67 53.63
N VAL A 555 -30.41 4.52 53.84
CA VAL A 555 -29.11 4.40 53.19
C VAL A 555 -28.30 3.35 53.92
N LYS A 556 -27.69 2.46 53.15
CA LYS A 556 -26.78 1.45 53.65
C LYS A 556 -25.45 1.64 52.97
N ASN A 557 -24.49 2.07 53.77
CA ASN A 557 -23.12 2.24 53.34
C ASN A 557 -22.30 1.00 53.67
N SER A 558 -21.42 0.63 52.75
CA SER A 558 -20.45 -0.42 52.98
C SER A 558 -19.14 -0.06 52.27
N ARG A 559 -18.05 -0.71 52.66
CA ARG A 559 -16.69 -0.29 52.29
C ARG A 559 -15.94 -1.40 51.57
N ILE A 560 -15.24 -1.01 50.49
CA ILE A 560 -14.45 -1.90 49.63
C ILE A 560 -13.43 -2.72 50.45
N SER A 561 -13.28 -4.00 50.14
CA SER A 561 -12.24 -4.86 50.73
C SER A 561 -10.90 -4.74 49.99
N VAL A 562 -9.77 -5.05 50.63
CA VAL A 562 -8.45 -4.84 50.02
C VAL A 562 -8.15 -5.69 48.79
N ASN A 563 -8.71 -6.91 48.67
CA ASN A 563 -8.47 -7.78 47.51
C ASN A 563 -9.69 -7.97 46.59
N SER A 564 -10.71 -7.10 46.69
CA SER A 564 -11.85 -7.15 45.77
C SER A 564 -12.54 -5.80 45.61
N ASN A 565 -13.00 -5.51 44.40
CA ASN A 565 -13.73 -4.29 44.04
C ASN A 565 -15.23 -4.33 44.38
N SER A 566 -15.67 -5.33 45.15
CA SER A 566 -17.07 -5.77 45.15
C SER A 566 -17.59 -6.25 46.50
N TYR A 567 -16.71 -6.41 47.50
CA TYR A 567 -17.15 -6.97 48.76
C TYR A 567 -17.72 -5.91 49.69
N SER A 568 -19.04 -5.87 49.71
CA SER A 568 -19.82 -4.97 50.52
C SER A 568 -21.23 -5.57 50.68
N GLU A 569 -21.37 -6.51 51.61
CA GLU A 569 -22.71 -6.89 52.07
C GLU A 569 -23.30 -5.76 52.89
N PHE A 570 -24.50 -5.35 52.53
CA PHE A 570 -25.24 -4.33 53.26
C PHE A 570 -26.01 -5.00 54.38
N CYS A 571 -25.60 -4.75 55.62
CA CYS A 571 -26.31 -5.26 56.79
C CYS A 571 -27.61 -4.46 56.94
N VAL A 572 -28.74 -5.15 56.81
CA VAL A 572 -30.08 -4.61 57.02
C VAL A 572 -30.68 -5.35 58.23
N PRO A 573 -30.63 -4.74 59.43
CA PRO A 573 -31.14 -5.41 60.63
C PRO A 573 -32.64 -5.71 60.55
N LYS A 574 -33.41 -4.78 59.97
CA LYS A 574 -34.84 -4.92 59.79
C LYS A 574 -35.29 -4.09 58.60
N PHE A 575 -36.14 -4.68 57.74
CA PHE A 575 -36.88 -3.92 56.74
C PHE A 575 -37.98 -3.11 57.42
N LYS A 576 -38.05 -1.81 57.10
CA LYS A 576 -38.98 -0.85 57.69
C LYS A 576 -40.15 -0.58 56.72
N GLU A 577 -41.29 -0.20 57.28
CA GLU A 577 -42.49 0.19 56.53
C GLU A 577 -43.01 1.54 57.07
N SER A 578 -43.53 2.40 56.20
CA SER A 578 -44.10 3.69 56.55
C SER A 578 -45.37 3.95 55.73
N ARG A 579 -46.50 4.19 56.42
CA ARG A 579 -47.81 4.47 55.79
C ARG A 579 -48.18 3.44 54.71
N GLY A 580 -47.93 2.15 54.97
CA GLY A 580 -48.20 1.05 54.05
C GLY A 580 -47.21 0.89 52.88
N ASN A 581 -46.17 1.72 52.79
CA ASN A 581 -45.11 1.62 51.78
C ASN A 581 -43.82 1.05 52.41
N ASN A 582 -43.12 0.19 51.68
CA ASN A 582 -41.78 -0.25 52.09
C ASN A 582 -40.80 0.93 52.03
N VAL A 583 -39.97 1.05 53.06
CA VAL A 583 -38.81 1.95 53.02
C VAL A 583 -37.78 1.34 52.07
N LYS A 584 -37.37 2.06 51.03
CA LYS A 584 -36.37 1.58 50.07
C LYS A 584 -34.98 1.64 50.69
N ILE A 585 -34.21 0.57 50.55
CA ILE A 585 -32.81 0.51 50.92
C ILE A 585 -31.97 1.01 49.75
N VAL A 586 -31.11 2.01 49.97
CA VAL A 586 -30.16 2.49 48.96
C VAL A 586 -28.77 2.02 49.31
N GLY A 587 -28.13 1.29 48.39
CA GLY A 587 -26.77 0.77 48.58
C GLY A 587 -25.72 1.80 48.16
N VAL A 588 -24.74 2.06 49.02
CA VAL A 588 -23.58 2.90 48.69
C VAL A 588 -22.28 2.16 48.99
N LEU A 589 -21.41 2.05 47.99
CA LEU A 589 -20.07 1.50 48.13
C LEU A 589 -19.06 2.64 48.31
N SER A 590 -18.49 2.75 49.50
CA SER A 590 -17.44 3.72 49.85
C SER A 590 -16.04 3.08 49.83
N PRO A 591 -14.96 3.86 49.64
CA PRO A 591 -13.61 3.36 49.83
C PRO A 591 -13.32 3.04 51.31
N TYR A 592 -12.39 2.11 51.55
CA TYR A 592 -11.87 1.87 52.89
C TYR A 592 -10.83 2.92 53.28
N LEU A 593 -11.28 4.01 53.90
CA LEU A 593 -10.41 5.08 54.38
C LEU A 593 -10.40 5.16 55.91
N GLN A 594 -9.24 5.47 56.47
CA GLN A 594 -9.07 5.87 57.88
C GLN A 594 -9.29 7.38 58.03
N LYS A 595 -9.67 7.84 59.24
CA LYS A 595 -9.99 9.24 59.54
C LYS A 595 -8.90 10.22 59.10
N LYS A 596 -7.62 9.85 59.28
CA LYS A 596 -6.45 10.67 58.89
C LYS A 596 -6.37 10.98 57.39
N TYR A 597 -6.90 10.11 56.54
CA TYR A 597 -6.93 10.31 55.09
C TYR A 597 -8.13 11.15 54.66
N MET A 598 -9.29 10.97 55.31
CA MET A 598 -10.55 11.68 54.98
C MET A 598 -10.43 13.20 55.14
N TYR A 599 -9.71 13.68 56.16
CA TYR A 599 -9.53 15.12 56.41
C TYR A 599 -8.28 15.73 55.76
N GLY A 600 -7.65 15.02 54.81
CA GLY A 600 -6.52 15.55 54.02
C GLY A 600 -5.21 15.77 54.80
N LYS A 601 -5.11 15.35 56.07
CA LYS A 601 -3.89 15.50 56.88
C LYS A 601 -2.72 14.65 56.38
N VAL A 602 -3.01 13.56 55.67
CA VAL A 602 -2.04 12.63 55.10
C VAL A 602 -2.55 12.11 53.76
N LYS A 603 -1.68 12.00 52.75
CA LYS A 603 -2.03 11.37 51.46
C LYS A 603 -2.13 9.84 51.62
N ALA A 604 -3.21 9.23 51.14
CA ALA A 604 -3.33 7.77 51.10
C ALA A 604 -2.23 7.17 50.21
N LYS A 605 -1.56 6.11 50.67
CA LYS A 605 -0.48 5.41 49.93
C LYS A 605 -0.99 4.39 48.92
N PHE A 606 -2.30 4.36 48.68
CA PHE A 606 -2.97 3.42 47.78
C PHE A 606 -4.01 4.18 46.95
N ARG A 607 -4.40 3.60 45.80
CA ARG A 607 -5.46 4.16 44.96
C ARG A 607 -6.79 4.11 45.72
N VAL A 608 -7.45 5.26 45.80
CA VAL A 608 -8.75 5.40 46.48
C VAL A 608 -9.81 5.61 45.41
N GLU A 609 -10.81 4.74 45.38
CA GLU A 609 -11.98 4.92 44.53
C GLU A 609 -12.99 5.87 45.17
N ASN A 610 -13.73 6.59 44.35
CA ASN A 610 -14.81 7.44 44.82
C ASN A 610 -16.00 6.60 45.30
N PRO A 611 -16.73 7.04 46.33
CA PRO A 611 -17.99 6.44 46.75
C PRO A 611 -18.99 6.38 45.59
N LYS A 612 -19.74 5.28 45.49
CA LYS A 612 -20.73 5.05 44.42
C LYS A 612 -22.09 4.61 44.97
N VAL A 613 -23.17 5.20 44.48
CA VAL A 613 -24.55 4.71 44.65
C VAL A 613 -24.73 3.51 43.72
N LEU A 614 -25.18 2.38 44.26
CA LEU A 614 -25.40 1.13 43.52
C LEU A 614 -26.86 0.96 43.04
N GLY A 615 -27.75 1.84 43.49
CA GLY A 615 -29.18 1.76 43.25
C GLY A 615 -29.98 1.51 44.52
N ALA A 616 -31.26 1.20 44.36
CA ALA A 616 -32.21 0.99 45.44
C ALA A 616 -32.88 -0.38 45.35
N PHE A 617 -33.37 -0.85 46.49
CA PHE A 617 -34.03 -2.14 46.62
C PHE A 617 -35.00 -2.12 47.81
N ASP A 618 -36.04 -2.95 47.80
CA ASP A 618 -36.96 -3.04 48.93
C ASP A 618 -37.36 -4.49 49.29
N LYS A 619 -38.10 -4.62 50.39
CA LYS A 619 -38.56 -5.91 50.91
C LYS A 619 -39.51 -6.63 49.95
N ALA A 620 -40.39 -5.91 49.24
CA ALA A 620 -41.32 -6.52 48.30
C ALA A 620 -40.55 -7.17 47.15
N LYS A 621 -39.56 -6.46 46.60
CA LYS A 621 -38.68 -6.99 45.56
C LYS A 621 -37.93 -8.23 46.00
N LEU A 622 -37.49 -8.29 47.27
CA LEU A 622 -36.86 -9.49 47.81
C LEU A 622 -37.80 -10.69 47.84
N SER A 623 -39.00 -10.50 48.40
CA SER A 623 -40.01 -11.55 48.46
C SER A 623 -40.40 -12.03 47.06
N GLU A 624 -40.46 -11.11 46.11
CA GLU A 624 -40.74 -11.41 44.70
C GLU A 624 -39.63 -12.28 44.08
N LEU A 625 -38.36 -11.92 44.26
CA LEU A 625 -37.21 -12.72 43.80
C LEU A 625 -37.19 -14.11 44.46
N GLU A 626 -37.41 -14.18 45.77
CA GLU A 626 -37.50 -15.45 46.50
C GLU A 626 -38.63 -16.33 45.94
N THR A 627 -39.77 -15.73 45.60
CA THR A 627 -40.93 -16.44 45.03
C THR A 627 -40.69 -16.94 43.60
N ILE A 628 -40.08 -16.11 42.74
CA ILE A 628 -39.88 -16.44 41.32
C ILE A 628 -38.79 -17.49 41.13
N PHE A 629 -37.71 -17.40 41.92
CA PHE A 629 -36.50 -18.19 41.69
C PHE A 629 -36.29 -19.33 42.69
N SER A 630 -37.11 -19.43 43.75
CA SER A 630 -37.10 -20.62 44.61
C SER A 630 -38.13 -21.65 44.14
N ASP A 631 -37.72 -22.92 44.15
CA ASP A 631 -38.59 -24.07 43.93
C ASP A 631 -38.11 -25.26 44.79
N ARG A 632 -38.59 -26.47 44.52
CA ARG A 632 -38.18 -27.67 45.29
C ARG A 632 -36.69 -28.02 45.13
N PHE A 633 -36.02 -27.48 44.11
CA PHE A 633 -34.63 -27.76 43.78
C PHE A 633 -33.69 -26.59 44.08
N ILE A 634 -34.19 -25.36 44.08
CA ILE A 634 -33.39 -24.17 44.37
C ILE A 634 -34.03 -23.38 45.50
N SER A 635 -33.26 -23.08 46.55
CA SER A 635 -33.70 -22.22 47.65
C SER A 635 -32.83 -20.96 47.74
N ILE A 636 -33.48 -19.81 47.94
CA ILE A 636 -32.82 -18.52 48.13
C ILE A 636 -32.96 -18.10 49.58
N ASN A 637 -31.85 -17.76 50.23
CA ASN A 637 -31.84 -17.41 51.65
C ASN A 637 -30.85 -16.29 51.98
N MET A 638 -31.33 -15.08 52.27
CA MET A 638 -30.45 -13.92 52.54
C MET A 638 -29.80 -13.83 53.94
N PRO A 639 -30.39 -14.34 55.04
CA PRO A 639 -29.76 -14.33 56.37
C PRO A 639 -28.42 -15.08 56.49
N ARG A 640 -27.58 -14.68 57.45
CA ARG A 640 -26.30 -15.37 57.75
C ARG A 640 -26.46 -16.44 58.83
N GLY A 641 -26.79 -17.66 58.44
CA GLY A 641 -26.86 -18.78 59.39
C GLY A 641 -27.93 -18.52 60.46
N SER A 642 -27.52 -18.36 61.72
CA SER A 642 -28.41 -18.04 62.85
C SER A 642 -28.60 -16.53 63.08
N ASP A 643 -27.97 -15.65 62.30
CA ASP A 643 -28.14 -14.20 62.41
C ASP A 643 -29.53 -13.79 61.89
N THR A 644 -30.27 -13.03 62.68
CA THR A 644 -31.57 -12.46 62.29
C THR A 644 -31.43 -11.33 61.26
N ASN A 645 -30.25 -10.73 61.15
CA ASN A 645 -29.99 -9.65 60.20
C ASN A 645 -29.91 -10.20 58.77
N LYS A 646 -30.51 -9.46 57.83
CA LYS A 646 -30.39 -9.74 56.40
C LYS A 646 -29.17 -9.02 55.84
N TYR A 647 -28.37 -9.71 55.04
CA TYR A 647 -27.21 -9.15 54.38
C TYR A 647 -27.47 -9.13 52.90
N LEU A 648 -27.56 -7.93 52.34
CA LEU A 648 -27.93 -7.73 50.94
C LEU A 648 -26.65 -7.68 50.10
N PRO A 649 -26.50 -8.57 49.10
CA PRO A 649 -25.41 -8.49 48.14
C PRO A 649 -25.61 -7.32 47.15
N PRO A 650 -24.51 -6.83 46.53
CA PRO A 650 -24.57 -5.69 45.62
C PRO A 650 -25.44 -5.93 44.36
N TRP A 651 -25.63 -7.18 43.94
CA TRP A 651 -26.46 -7.52 42.77
C TRP A 651 -27.96 -7.27 43.00
N LEU A 652 -28.39 -7.02 44.25
CA LEU A 652 -29.78 -6.69 44.56
C LEU A 652 -30.16 -5.23 44.23
N PHE A 653 -29.18 -4.35 44.05
CA PHE A 653 -29.44 -2.93 43.80
C PHE A 653 -29.52 -2.67 42.30
N ASP A 654 -30.51 -1.89 41.90
CA ASP A 654 -30.66 -1.37 40.54
C ASP A 654 -31.27 0.05 40.59
N TYR A 655 -31.24 0.75 39.47
CA TYR A 655 -31.77 2.10 39.32
C TYR A 655 -33.21 2.08 38.80
N ASP A 656 -33.93 3.18 38.97
CA ASP A 656 -35.31 3.32 38.51
C ASP A 656 -35.41 3.79 37.06
N GLU A 657 -36.64 3.94 36.58
CA GLU A 657 -36.94 4.34 35.21
C GLU A 657 -36.45 5.74 34.85
N ARG A 658 -36.29 6.66 35.82
CA ARG A 658 -35.75 8.00 35.51
C ARG A 658 -34.29 7.89 35.10
N PHE A 659 -33.53 7.00 35.75
CA PHE A 659 -32.16 6.71 35.38
C PHE A 659 -32.06 6.03 34.00
N TYR A 660 -32.98 5.11 33.70
CA TYR A 660 -33.04 4.34 32.44
C TYR A 660 -33.98 4.93 31.39
N LYS A 661 -34.30 6.23 31.45
CA LYS A 661 -35.36 6.84 30.64
C LYS A 661 -35.19 6.57 29.14
N GLN A 662 -33.97 6.75 28.63
CA GLN A 662 -33.67 6.54 27.21
C GLN A 662 -33.89 5.07 26.81
N GLN A 663 -33.43 4.13 27.63
CA GLN A 663 -33.61 2.70 27.39
C GLN A 663 -35.10 2.35 27.37
N CYS A 664 -35.87 2.78 28.38
CA CYS A 664 -37.31 2.51 28.46
C CYS A 664 -38.08 3.00 27.22
N GLU A 665 -37.76 4.19 26.71
CA GLU A 665 -38.35 4.73 25.48
C GLU A 665 -38.05 3.82 24.27
N ILE A 666 -36.79 3.41 24.08
CA ILE A 666 -36.36 2.54 22.99
C ILE A 666 -37.00 1.14 23.08
N LEU A 667 -37.07 0.57 24.29
CA LEU A 667 -37.71 -0.74 24.51
C LEU A 667 -39.21 -0.70 24.17
N THR A 668 -39.89 0.41 24.48
CA THR A 668 -41.29 0.62 24.12
C THR A 668 -41.47 0.75 22.61
N GLU A 669 -40.57 1.47 21.92
CA GLU A 669 -40.56 1.53 20.45
C GLU A 669 -40.40 0.13 19.84
N LEU A 670 -39.47 -0.69 20.34
CA LEU A 670 -39.33 -2.06 19.88
C LEU A 670 -40.60 -2.87 20.16
N GLN A 671 -41.21 -2.79 21.35
CA GLN A 671 -42.43 -3.56 21.65
C GLN A 671 -43.56 -3.26 20.66
N ASN A 672 -43.64 -2.02 20.17
CA ASN A 672 -44.68 -1.56 19.24
C ASN A 672 -44.33 -1.74 17.75
N LEU A 673 -43.10 -2.11 17.41
CA LEU A 673 -42.67 -2.29 16.02
C LEU A 673 -43.41 -3.46 15.34
N CYS A 674 -43.86 -3.32 14.09
CA CYS A 674 -44.56 -4.39 13.39
C CYS A 674 -43.62 -5.57 13.07
N ASP A 675 -44.10 -6.81 13.12
CA ASP A 675 -43.29 -8.00 12.80
C ASP A 675 -42.73 -7.98 11.36
N GLN A 676 -43.41 -7.30 10.42
CA GLN A 676 -42.96 -7.17 9.03
C GLN A 676 -41.73 -6.27 8.87
N ASP A 677 -41.48 -5.38 9.85
CA ASP A 677 -40.35 -4.45 9.87
C ASP A 677 -39.12 -5.09 10.54
N ILE A 678 -39.27 -6.30 11.09
CA ILE A 678 -38.18 -7.11 11.67
C ILE A 678 -37.63 -8.04 10.58
N PRO A 679 -36.30 -8.05 10.37
CA PRO A 679 -35.68 -8.90 9.35
C PRO A 679 -35.86 -10.39 9.64
N SER A 680 -35.91 -11.20 8.58
CA SER A 680 -35.90 -12.67 8.72
C SER A 680 -34.53 -13.17 9.18
N TRP A 681 -34.41 -14.46 9.54
CA TRP A 681 -33.10 -15.03 9.92
C TRP A 681 -32.08 -14.90 8.78
N GLU A 682 -32.51 -15.20 7.54
CA GLU A 682 -31.67 -15.06 6.35
C GLU A 682 -31.13 -13.64 6.21
N ASP A 683 -31.98 -12.64 6.43
CA ASP A 683 -31.60 -11.23 6.30
C ASP A 683 -30.66 -10.79 7.44
N ILE A 684 -31.01 -11.10 8.69
CA ILE A 684 -30.22 -10.64 9.84
C ILE A 684 -28.88 -11.36 9.93
N SER A 685 -28.78 -12.61 9.45
CA SER A 685 -27.51 -13.35 9.40
C SER A 685 -26.47 -12.74 8.46
N LEU A 686 -26.90 -11.90 7.51
CA LEU A 686 -26.02 -11.15 6.62
C LEU A 686 -25.54 -9.82 7.24
N VAL A 687 -26.17 -9.35 8.32
CA VAL A 687 -25.85 -8.06 8.94
C VAL A 687 -25.12 -8.27 10.26
N THR A 688 -23.94 -7.66 10.41
CA THR A 688 -23.11 -7.79 11.62
C THR A 688 -23.57 -6.85 12.74
N GLN A 689 -24.67 -7.16 13.43
CA GLN A 689 -25.13 -6.43 14.63
C GLN A 689 -25.69 -7.37 15.70
N GLU A 690 -25.49 -7.02 16.98
CA GLU A 690 -26.01 -7.79 18.12
C GLU A 690 -27.45 -7.38 18.45
N PHE A 691 -28.43 -8.18 18.03
CA PHE A 691 -29.86 -7.85 18.16
C PHE A 691 -30.57 -8.58 19.31
N ILE A 692 -30.06 -9.73 19.75
CA ILE A 692 -30.69 -10.56 20.80
C ILE A 692 -30.87 -9.81 22.13
N PRO A 693 -29.86 -9.07 22.65
CA PRO A 693 -29.99 -8.36 23.93
C PRO A 693 -31.19 -7.41 23.97
N LEU A 694 -31.47 -6.72 22.86
CA LEU A 694 -32.58 -5.78 22.75
C LEU A 694 -33.94 -6.48 22.90
N PHE A 695 -34.15 -7.64 22.28
CA PHE A 695 -35.38 -8.41 22.43
C PHE A 695 -35.58 -8.93 23.84
N ILE A 696 -34.50 -9.41 24.48
CA ILE A 696 -34.53 -9.84 25.87
C ILE A 696 -34.94 -8.66 26.77
N ALA A 697 -34.27 -7.51 26.64
CA ALA A 697 -34.52 -6.33 27.44
C ALA A 697 -35.96 -5.80 27.25
N ALA A 698 -36.46 -5.79 26.01
CA ALA A 698 -37.82 -5.40 25.67
C ALA A 698 -38.87 -6.46 26.04
N LYS A 699 -38.44 -7.64 26.49
CA LYS A 699 -39.30 -8.81 26.73
C LYS A 699 -40.19 -9.11 25.52
N ARG A 700 -39.64 -8.93 24.32
CA ARG A 700 -40.31 -9.23 23.04
C ARG A 700 -39.89 -10.62 22.56
N ARG A 701 -40.86 -11.44 22.14
CA ARG A 701 -40.58 -12.76 21.56
C ARG A 701 -39.73 -12.61 20.29
N LEU A 702 -38.75 -13.49 20.12
CA LEU A 702 -37.98 -13.56 18.88
C LEU A 702 -38.88 -14.04 17.73
N PRO A 703 -38.65 -13.59 16.49
CA PRO A 703 -39.25 -14.19 15.30
C PRO A 703 -39.01 -15.70 15.25
N GLN A 704 -40.01 -16.47 14.82
CA GLN A 704 -39.91 -17.94 14.77
C GLN A 704 -38.74 -18.42 13.90
N THR A 705 -38.44 -17.70 12.82
CA THR A 705 -37.31 -18.00 11.94
C THR A 705 -35.97 -17.91 12.66
N TRP A 706 -35.82 -16.99 13.62
CA TRP A 706 -34.60 -16.87 14.43
C TRP A 706 -34.53 -18.00 15.46
N VAL A 707 -35.64 -18.28 16.14
CA VAL A 707 -35.74 -19.36 17.14
C VAL A 707 -35.28 -20.70 16.55
N ASN A 708 -35.67 -20.99 15.30
CA ASN A 708 -35.31 -22.24 14.63
C ASN A 708 -33.81 -22.38 14.31
N ASN A 709 -33.04 -21.28 14.36
CA ASN A 709 -31.61 -21.25 14.02
C ASN A 709 -30.70 -21.01 15.24
N LEU A 710 -31.26 -20.89 16.44
CA LEU A 710 -30.50 -20.76 17.68
C LEU A 710 -30.37 -22.12 18.40
N PRO A 711 -29.24 -22.41 19.06
CA PRO A 711 -29.12 -23.56 19.95
C PRO A 711 -30.24 -23.62 21.00
N GLN A 712 -30.74 -24.82 21.28
CA GLN A 712 -31.92 -25.00 22.15
C GLN A 712 -31.71 -24.41 23.56
N TRP A 713 -30.50 -24.47 24.11
CA TRP A 713 -30.21 -23.88 25.41
C TRP A 713 -30.32 -22.34 25.38
N GLN A 714 -29.95 -21.69 24.28
CA GLN A 714 -30.09 -20.24 24.12
C GLN A 714 -31.56 -19.86 24.07
N VAL A 715 -32.35 -20.57 23.25
CA VAL A 715 -33.80 -20.39 23.15
C VAL A 715 -34.46 -20.54 24.52
N ASN A 716 -34.07 -21.55 25.29
CA ASN A 716 -34.61 -21.78 26.64
C ASN A 716 -34.27 -20.62 27.59
N PHE A 717 -33.03 -20.12 27.56
CA PHE A 717 -32.61 -19.00 28.39
C PHE A 717 -33.31 -17.68 28.02
N ILE A 718 -33.38 -17.38 26.73
CA ILE A 718 -34.05 -16.19 26.19
C ILE A 718 -35.54 -16.19 26.55
N ASN A 719 -36.23 -17.30 26.29
CA ASN A 719 -37.64 -17.45 26.65
C ASN A 719 -37.85 -17.37 28.16
N TYR A 720 -36.92 -17.90 28.95
CA TYR A 720 -37.01 -17.78 30.40
C TYR A 720 -36.99 -16.30 30.85
N LEU A 721 -36.07 -15.48 30.31
CA LEU A 721 -35.98 -14.05 30.63
C LEU A 721 -37.20 -13.26 30.15
N ILE A 722 -37.65 -13.47 28.91
CA ILE A 722 -38.80 -12.77 28.32
C ILE A 722 -40.10 -13.07 29.09
N ASN A 723 -40.25 -14.28 29.62
CA ASN A 723 -41.46 -14.70 30.34
C ASN A 723 -41.40 -14.43 31.86
N LEU A 724 -40.38 -13.74 32.38
CA LEU A 724 -40.35 -13.35 33.79
C LEU A 724 -41.60 -12.52 34.15
N PRO A 725 -42.22 -12.72 35.32
CA PRO A 725 -43.45 -12.02 35.72
C PRO A 725 -43.16 -10.62 36.28
N THR A 726 -42.33 -9.84 35.58
CA THR A 726 -41.95 -8.48 35.94
C THR A 726 -42.05 -7.57 34.72
N GLU A 727 -42.32 -6.29 34.91
CA GLU A 727 -42.46 -5.33 33.81
C GLU A 727 -41.13 -5.11 33.07
N ARG A 728 -40.06 -4.84 33.84
CA ARG A 728 -38.69 -4.61 33.33
C ARG A 728 -37.71 -5.59 33.96
N ILE A 729 -36.80 -6.13 33.13
CA ILE A 729 -35.68 -6.91 33.64
C ILE A 729 -34.71 -5.97 34.36
N THR A 730 -34.50 -6.21 35.65
CA THR A 730 -33.51 -5.49 36.47
C THR A 730 -32.27 -6.36 36.69
N LEU A 731 -31.17 -5.74 37.12
CA LEU A 731 -29.92 -6.44 37.43
C LEU A 731 -30.12 -7.66 38.37
N PRO A 732 -30.95 -7.58 39.44
CA PRO A 732 -31.30 -8.74 40.26
C PRO A 732 -31.93 -9.92 39.51
N TYR A 733 -32.90 -9.66 38.62
CA TYR A 733 -33.53 -10.75 37.85
C TYR A 733 -32.55 -11.37 36.89
N LEU A 734 -31.73 -10.56 36.24
CA LEU A 734 -30.74 -11.05 35.30
C LEU A 734 -29.74 -11.97 36.02
N PHE A 735 -29.17 -11.52 37.14
CA PHE A 735 -28.27 -12.33 37.96
C PHE A 735 -28.88 -13.67 38.36
N MET A 736 -30.11 -13.64 38.89
CA MET A 736 -30.81 -14.85 39.36
C MET A 736 -31.22 -15.78 38.21
N SER A 737 -31.56 -15.22 37.05
CA SER A 737 -31.89 -16.00 35.85
C SER A 737 -30.67 -16.71 35.29
N ILE A 738 -29.53 -16.04 35.25
CA ILE A 738 -28.24 -16.65 34.87
C ILE A 738 -27.91 -17.79 35.82
N LEU A 739 -27.99 -17.56 37.14
CA LEU A 739 -27.68 -18.58 38.13
C LEU A 739 -28.59 -19.80 37.96
N ARG A 740 -29.91 -19.58 37.88
CA ARG A 740 -30.88 -20.66 37.73
C ARG A 740 -30.65 -21.45 36.45
N HIS A 741 -30.48 -20.76 35.31
CA HIS A 741 -30.25 -21.44 34.04
C HIS A 741 -28.92 -22.21 34.05
N PHE A 742 -27.84 -21.64 34.59
CA PHE A 742 -26.58 -22.35 34.76
C PHE A 742 -26.74 -23.64 35.58
N LEU A 743 -27.49 -23.61 36.68
CA LEU A 743 -27.74 -24.80 37.51
C LEU A 743 -28.50 -25.89 36.73
N LEU A 744 -29.43 -25.50 35.84
CA LEU A 744 -30.09 -26.44 34.93
C LEU A 744 -29.11 -27.01 33.90
N MET A 745 -28.19 -26.19 33.40
CA MET A 745 -27.18 -26.60 32.42
C MET A 745 -26.11 -27.54 32.99
N LEU A 746 -26.00 -27.70 34.32
CA LEU A 746 -25.13 -28.73 34.91
C LEU A 746 -25.51 -30.16 34.51
N ALA A 747 -26.78 -30.40 34.15
CA ALA A 747 -27.26 -31.69 33.65
C ALA A 747 -27.18 -31.80 32.12
N TYR A 748 -26.90 -30.70 31.42
CA TYR A 748 -26.87 -30.65 29.96
C TYR A 748 -25.64 -31.38 29.41
N GLN A 749 -25.86 -32.29 28.45
CA GLN A 749 -24.81 -33.12 27.85
C GLN A 749 -24.30 -32.59 26.52
N GLY A 750 -24.91 -31.55 25.95
CA GLY A 750 -24.47 -30.94 24.71
C GLY A 750 -23.13 -30.20 24.87
N SER A 751 -22.29 -30.29 23.85
CA SER A 751 -20.98 -29.61 23.81
C SER A 751 -21.05 -28.15 23.36
N ASP A 752 -22.23 -27.71 22.95
CA ASP A 752 -22.53 -26.37 22.41
C ASP A 752 -22.82 -25.31 23.49
N TYR A 753 -22.68 -25.67 24.78
CA TYR A 753 -22.89 -24.79 25.92
C TYR A 753 -21.61 -24.53 26.74
N SER A 754 -21.41 -23.25 27.08
CA SER A 754 -20.46 -22.75 28.06
C SER A 754 -21.00 -21.46 28.69
N PRO A 755 -20.81 -21.20 30.00
CA PRO A 755 -21.26 -19.97 30.64
C PRO A 755 -20.80 -18.68 29.94
N GLN A 756 -19.61 -18.67 29.33
CA GLN A 756 -19.11 -17.51 28.61
C GLN A 756 -19.98 -17.11 27.40
N GLN A 757 -20.72 -18.05 26.81
CA GLN A 757 -21.59 -17.78 25.66
C GLN A 757 -22.82 -16.96 26.03
N TYR A 758 -23.18 -16.82 27.32
CA TYR A 758 -24.22 -15.86 27.71
C TYR A 758 -23.86 -14.43 27.31
N LEU A 759 -22.57 -14.11 27.17
CA LEU A 759 -22.12 -12.77 26.78
C LEU A 759 -22.73 -12.33 25.45
N GLU A 760 -22.82 -13.23 24.48
CA GLU A 760 -23.41 -12.99 23.15
C GLU A 760 -24.92 -12.73 23.21
N LEU A 761 -25.59 -13.23 24.25
CA LEU A 761 -27.04 -13.06 24.40
C LEU A 761 -27.42 -11.78 25.11
N ILE A 762 -26.54 -11.23 25.96
CA ILE A 762 -26.90 -10.12 26.85
C ILE A 762 -26.08 -8.86 26.67
N TYR A 763 -24.93 -8.87 25.98
CA TYR A 763 -24.16 -7.65 25.73
C TYR A 763 -24.35 -7.17 24.29
N THR A 764 -24.57 -5.87 24.12
CA THR A 764 -24.77 -5.22 22.81
C THR A 764 -23.48 -4.80 22.14
N ASP A 765 -22.35 -4.85 22.85
CA ASP A 765 -21.06 -4.38 22.35
C ASP A 765 -19.89 -5.27 22.79
N THR A 766 -18.72 -5.00 22.21
CA THR A 766 -17.47 -5.68 22.52
C THR A 766 -16.84 -5.21 23.84
N THR A 767 -17.24 -4.03 24.35
CA THR A 767 -16.71 -3.50 25.62
C THR A 767 -17.25 -4.30 26.81
N ARG A 768 -18.44 -4.89 26.67
CA ARG A 768 -19.09 -5.80 27.60
C ARG A 768 -19.21 -5.21 29.01
N ASN A 769 -19.61 -3.94 29.07
CA ASN A 769 -19.73 -3.19 30.33
C ASN A 769 -21.11 -3.33 30.96
N ASN A 770 -22.19 -3.09 30.19
CA ASN A 770 -23.56 -3.01 30.70
C ASN A 770 -24.46 -4.09 30.06
N PRO A 771 -24.80 -5.17 30.78
CA PRO A 771 -25.60 -6.26 30.24
C PRO A 771 -27.05 -5.82 30.04
N LEU A 772 -27.63 -6.07 28.87
CA LEU A 772 -28.95 -5.61 28.44
C LEU A 772 -29.10 -4.09 28.59
N THR A 773 -27.98 -3.37 28.47
CA THR A 773 -27.85 -1.93 28.80
C THR A 773 -28.30 -1.56 30.22
N LEU A 774 -28.32 -2.53 31.15
CA LEU A 774 -28.45 -2.30 32.59
C LEU A 774 -27.12 -1.82 33.14
N TYR A 775 -27.17 -0.75 33.92
CA TYR A 775 -25.96 -0.14 34.47
C TYR A 775 -25.36 -1.03 35.56
N ASP A 776 -24.16 -1.55 35.32
CA ASP A 776 -23.48 -2.48 36.22
C ASP A 776 -22.13 -1.89 36.70
N PRO A 777 -22.16 -0.93 37.65
CA PRO A 777 -20.97 -0.15 38.03
C PRO A 777 -19.85 -0.95 38.69
N LEU A 778 -20.12 -2.22 39.05
CA LEU A 778 -19.19 -3.12 39.70
C LEU A 778 -18.85 -4.34 38.83
N ASN A 779 -19.29 -4.38 37.55
CA ASN A 779 -19.14 -5.51 36.64
C ASN A 779 -19.60 -6.84 37.25
N ILE A 780 -20.69 -6.81 38.02
CA ILE A 780 -21.26 -7.94 38.75
C ILE A 780 -21.55 -9.11 37.82
N ILE A 781 -22.22 -8.86 36.69
CA ILE A 781 -22.66 -9.93 35.78
C ILE A 781 -21.47 -10.54 35.04
N ARG A 782 -20.54 -9.71 34.57
CA ARG A 782 -19.32 -10.18 33.93
C ARG A 782 -18.46 -11.02 34.87
N ASP A 783 -18.17 -10.50 36.06
CA ASP A 783 -17.42 -11.25 37.09
C ASP A 783 -18.14 -12.55 37.49
N PHE A 784 -19.47 -12.54 37.43
CA PHE A 784 -20.27 -13.73 37.67
C PHE A 784 -20.12 -14.76 36.56
N PHE A 785 -20.11 -14.36 35.29
CA PHE A 785 -19.81 -15.27 34.18
C PHE A 785 -18.42 -15.88 34.27
N ASP A 786 -17.40 -15.08 34.57
CA ASP A 786 -16.04 -15.59 34.78
C ASP A 786 -16.02 -16.61 35.93
N THR A 787 -16.76 -16.33 37.00
CA THR A 787 -16.94 -17.27 38.12
C THR A 787 -17.61 -18.56 37.67
N LEU A 788 -18.75 -18.49 36.96
CA LEU A 788 -19.47 -19.66 36.47
C LEU A 788 -18.64 -20.47 35.47
N GLN A 789 -17.84 -19.81 34.64
CA GLN A 789 -16.93 -20.46 33.70
C GLN A 789 -15.83 -21.24 34.45
N ILE A 790 -15.28 -20.67 35.52
CA ILE A 790 -14.32 -21.39 36.38
C ILE A 790 -14.99 -22.63 36.99
N LEU A 791 -16.23 -22.53 37.49
CA LEU A 791 -16.97 -23.71 37.97
C LEU A 791 -17.17 -24.74 36.85
N TRP A 792 -17.60 -24.31 35.67
CA TRP A 792 -17.85 -25.17 34.52
C TRP A 792 -16.59 -25.92 34.08
N ASN A 793 -15.44 -25.26 34.06
CA ASN A 793 -14.16 -25.87 33.74
C ASN A 793 -13.74 -26.94 34.76
N ASN A 794 -14.16 -26.81 36.02
CA ASN A 794 -13.87 -27.77 37.09
C ASN A 794 -14.99 -28.79 37.31
N ARG A 795 -16.01 -28.84 36.44
CA ARG A 795 -17.24 -29.64 36.66
C ARG A 795 -16.99 -31.14 36.79
N GLN A 796 -16.04 -31.68 36.03
CA GLN A 796 -15.69 -33.11 36.07
C GLN A 796 -14.94 -33.46 37.37
N ALA A 797 -13.90 -32.68 37.71
CA ALA A 797 -13.12 -32.88 38.94
C ALA A 797 -13.98 -32.76 40.21
N SER A 798 -15.02 -31.93 40.18
CA SER A 798 -15.93 -31.71 41.30
C SER A 798 -17.26 -32.48 41.20
N ARG A 799 -17.47 -33.25 40.12
CA ARG A 799 -18.72 -34.01 39.84
C ARG A 799 -19.97 -33.14 40.04
N LEU A 800 -20.01 -31.96 39.39
CA LEU A 800 -21.07 -30.97 39.62
C LEU A 800 -22.46 -31.44 39.20
N ASP A 801 -22.53 -32.34 38.22
CA ASP A 801 -23.74 -32.94 37.65
C ASP A 801 -24.55 -33.79 38.64
N GLU A 802 -23.94 -34.21 39.75
CA GLU A 802 -24.58 -35.02 40.79
C GLU A 802 -25.36 -34.20 41.82
N PHE A 803 -25.15 -32.89 41.87
CA PHE A 803 -25.92 -32.02 42.75
C PHE A 803 -27.34 -31.84 42.19
N LYS A 804 -28.35 -32.06 43.05
CA LYS A 804 -29.77 -32.02 42.65
C LYS A 804 -30.58 -30.95 43.38
N ILE A 805 -30.12 -30.54 44.56
CA ILE A 805 -30.73 -29.46 45.35
C ILE A 805 -29.67 -28.41 45.61
N PHE A 806 -30.02 -27.15 45.40
CA PHE A 806 -29.14 -26.00 45.55
C PHE A 806 -29.71 -25.02 46.55
N LYS A 807 -28.81 -24.41 47.32
CA LYS A 807 -29.10 -23.32 48.24
C LYS A 807 -28.18 -22.17 47.91
N PHE A 808 -28.75 -21.08 47.43
CA PHE A 808 -28.05 -19.83 47.23
C PHE A 808 -28.38 -18.86 48.37
N SER A 809 -27.36 -18.18 48.87
CA SER A 809 -27.56 -17.20 49.93
C SER A 809 -26.96 -15.85 49.60
N GLY A 810 -27.42 -14.81 50.29
CA GLY A 810 -27.00 -13.41 50.11
C GLY A 810 -25.49 -13.18 50.27
N GLN A 811 -24.75 -14.16 50.79
CA GLN A 811 -23.29 -14.18 50.84
C GLN A 811 -22.65 -14.65 49.52
N GLY A 812 -23.36 -14.70 48.39
CA GLY A 812 -22.82 -15.32 47.18
C GLY A 812 -22.34 -16.76 47.41
N LEU A 813 -22.90 -17.41 48.44
CA LEU A 813 -22.56 -18.77 48.85
C LEU A 813 -23.59 -19.69 48.21
N LEU A 814 -23.11 -20.49 47.28
CA LEU A 814 -23.86 -21.56 46.64
C LEU A 814 -23.46 -22.88 47.30
N GLN A 815 -24.45 -23.58 47.84
CA GLN A 815 -24.29 -24.93 48.37
C GLN A 815 -25.14 -25.88 47.53
N GLY A 816 -24.68 -27.12 47.39
CA GLY A 816 -25.45 -28.18 46.77
C GLY A 816 -25.53 -29.42 47.65
N GLN A 817 -26.60 -30.18 47.44
CA GLN A 817 -26.81 -31.50 48.00
C GLN A 817 -26.79 -32.53 46.86
N ARG A 818 -26.01 -33.61 47.04
CA ARG A 818 -25.98 -34.74 46.12
C ARG A 818 -27.15 -35.67 46.43
N ALA A 819 -27.66 -36.40 45.44
CA ALA A 819 -28.77 -37.33 45.64
C ALA A 819 -28.50 -38.39 46.75
N ALA A 820 -27.24 -38.81 46.90
CA ALA A 820 -26.83 -39.84 47.85
C ALA A 820 -26.39 -39.30 49.24
N SER A 821 -26.59 -38.01 49.54
CA SER A 821 -26.10 -37.40 50.78
C SER A 821 -27.05 -36.33 51.31
N ASP A 822 -27.29 -36.33 52.62
CA ASP A 822 -28.04 -35.26 53.31
C ASP A 822 -27.18 -34.03 53.62
N LYS A 823 -25.87 -34.09 53.33
CA LYS A 823 -24.93 -33.01 53.66
C LYS A 823 -24.84 -31.97 52.54
N LEU A 824 -25.14 -30.72 52.88
CA LEU A 824 -24.85 -29.57 52.03
C LEU A 824 -23.34 -29.36 51.89
N THR A 825 -22.87 -29.30 50.64
CA THR A 825 -21.47 -29.03 50.29
C THR A 825 -21.36 -27.65 49.65
N THR A 826 -20.35 -26.87 50.05
CA THR A 826 -20.10 -25.56 49.42
C THR A 826 -19.52 -25.73 48.02
N ILE A 827 -20.23 -25.20 47.02
CA ILE A 827 -19.87 -25.23 45.60
C ILE A 827 -19.14 -23.95 45.20
N LEU A 828 -19.68 -22.78 45.58
CA LEU A 828 -19.11 -21.46 45.34
C LEU A 828 -19.19 -20.64 46.62
N ALA A 829 -18.13 -19.92 46.93
CA ALA A 829 -18.07 -18.97 48.05
C ALA A 829 -17.12 -17.82 47.76
N TYR A 830 -17.10 -16.83 48.66
CA TYR A 830 -16.02 -15.87 48.78
C TYR A 830 -15.34 -16.03 50.16
N CYS A 831 -14.13 -15.51 50.31
CA CYS A 831 -13.39 -15.57 51.56
C CYS A 831 -13.85 -14.51 52.58
N GLY A 832 -14.41 -14.96 53.71
CA GLY A 832 -14.75 -14.12 54.87
C GLY A 832 -13.63 -13.88 55.88
N GLY A 833 -12.39 -14.26 55.58
CA GLY A 833 -11.25 -14.15 56.48
C GLY A 833 -10.76 -12.70 56.68
N TRP A 834 -9.73 -12.53 57.51
CA TRP A 834 -9.10 -11.24 57.80
C TRP A 834 -7.61 -11.26 57.45
N VAL A 835 -7.10 -10.13 56.99
CA VAL A 835 -5.67 -9.87 56.72
C VAL A 835 -5.24 -8.70 57.59
N ASP A 836 -4.19 -8.89 58.37
CA ASP A 836 -3.72 -7.89 59.33
C ASP A 836 -3.38 -6.56 58.62
N GLU A 837 -3.75 -5.44 59.27
CA GLU A 837 -3.67 -4.05 58.78
C GLU A 837 -4.46 -3.71 57.50
N LYS A 838 -4.87 -4.72 56.73
CA LYS A 838 -5.57 -4.60 55.44
C LYS A 838 -7.08 -4.84 55.56
N GLY A 839 -7.57 -5.44 56.65
CA GLY A 839 -9.00 -5.65 56.86
C GLY A 839 -9.50 -6.99 56.32
N LYS A 840 -10.75 -7.06 55.85
CA LYS A 840 -11.34 -8.31 55.31
C LYS A 840 -10.58 -8.79 54.08
N CYS A 841 -10.35 -10.12 54.00
CA CYS A 841 -9.63 -10.77 52.90
C CYS A 841 -10.33 -10.56 51.55
N GLY A 842 -11.62 -10.92 51.44
CA GLY A 842 -12.43 -10.66 50.25
C GLY A 842 -12.05 -11.45 48.99
N TYR A 843 -11.13 -12.41 49.08
CA TYR A 843 -10.73 -13.20 47.91
C TYR A 843 -11.92 -13.95 47.30
N ARG A 844 -12.09 -13.82 45.98
CA ARG A 844 -13.17 -14.44 45.20
C ARG A 844 -12.71 -14.73 43.76
N PRO A 845 -13.35 -15.69 43.07
CA PRO A 845 -14.23 -16.71 43.64
C PRO A 845 -13.43 -17.75 44.44
N LEU A 846 -14.07 -18.51 45.31
CA LEU A 846 -13.62 -19.81 45.82
C LEU A 846 -14.57 -20.86 45.24
N VAL A 847 -14.05 -21.87 44.54
CA VAL A 847 -14.87 -22.87 43.85
C VAL A 847 -14.45 -24.29 44.23
N ILE A 848 -15.43 -25.19 44.27
CA ILE A 848 -15.18 -26.63 44.41
C ILE A 848 -14.39 -27.17 43.21
N GLY A 849 -13.49 -28.11 43.46
CA GLY A 849 -12.60 -28.71 42.44
C GLY A 849 -11.28 -27.94 42.26
N ARG A 850 -11.27 -26.63 42.52
CA ARG A 850 -10.04 -25.81 42.55
C ARG A 850 -9.53 -25.61 43.97
N GLU A 851 -10.42 -25.23 44.89
CA GLU A 851 -10.09 -25.11 46.30
C GLU A 851 -10.55 -26.35 47.08
N PRO A 852 -9.76 -26.84 48.04
CA PRO A 852 -10.16 -27.98 48.87
C PRO A 852 -11.26 -27.56 49.85
N ASN A 853 -12.22 -28.46 50.09
CA ASN A 853 -13.15 -28.33 51.20
C ASN A 853 -12.44 -28.69 52.52
N CYS A 854 -12.70 -27.92 53.57
CA CYS A 854 -12.25 -28.24 54.91
C CYS A 854 -12.94 -29.52 55.39
N PRO A 855 -12.20 -30.57 55.82
CA PRO A 855 -12.81 -31.83 56.24
C PRO A 855 -13.72 -31.65 57.47
N THR A 856 -13.41 -30.69 58.34
CA THR A 856 -14.17 -30.42 59.56
C THR A 856 -15.48 -29.66 59.28
N CYS A 857 -15.43 -28.50 58.59
CA CYS A 857 -16.60 -27.63 58.44
C CYS A 857 -17.26 -27.69 57.05
N GLY A 858 -16.69 -28.43 56.09
CA GLY A 858 -17.22 -28.59 54.73
C GLY A 858 -17.08 -27.36 53.81
N ARG A 859 -16.62 -26.22 54.33
CA ARG A 859 -16.43 -24.98 53.56
C ARG A 859 -15.11 -24.97 52.79
N LEU A 860 -15.06 -24.24 51.68
CA LEU A 860 -13.84 -24.07 50.88
C LEU A 860 -12.75 -23.33 51.67
N VAL A 861 -11.50 -23.80 51.55
CA VAL A 861 -10.34 -23.18 52.20
C VAL A 861 -9.75 -22.13 51.28
N CYS A 862 -9.68 -20.88 51.74
CA CYS A 862 -9.05 -19.79 50.99
C CYS A 862 -7.53 -19.95 50.97
N HIS A 863 -6.91 -20.09 49.80
CA HIS A 863 -5.45 -20.20 49.69
C HIS A 863 -4.69 -18.90 50.04
N LYS A 864 -5.37 -17.73 50.11
CA LYS A 864 -4.75 -16.45 50.47
C LYS A 864 -4.57 -16.24 51.97
N CYS A 865 -5.52 -16.70 52.79
CA CYS A 865 -5.49 -16.50 54.26
C CYS A 865 -5.83 -17.76 55.07
N ASN A 866 -5.95 -18.92 54.41
CA ASN A 866 -6.27 -20.23 54.97
C ASN A 866 -7.60 -20.34 55.74
N TYR A 867 -8.41 -19.28 55.70
CA TYR A 867 -9.72 -19.20 56.31
C TYR A 867 -10.72 -20.12 55.62
N CYS A 868 -11.60 -20.74 56.42
CA CYS A 868 -12.75 -21.51 55.93
C CYS A 868 -14.04 -21.11 56.66
N SER A 869 -14.03 -21.08 58.00
CA SER A 869 -15.10 -20.52 58.83
C SER A 869 -14.59 -20.11 60.21
N ASN A 870 -15.29 -19.17 60.84
CA ASN A 870 -15.11 -18.83 62.24
C ASN A 870 -15.39 -20.06 63.13
N GLY A 871 -14.58 -20.25 64.17
CA GLY A 871 -14.73 -21.37 65.11
C GLY A 871 -14.33 -22.75 64.58
N CYS A 872 -13.78 -22.86 63.36
CA CYS A 872 -13.30 -24.14 62.84
C CYS A 872 -11.94 -24.51 63.45
N SER A 873 -11.86 -25.63 64.17
CA SER A 873 -10.63 -26.13 64.78
C SER A 873 -9.48 -26.29 63.76
N ALA A 874 -9.79 -26.80 62.57
CA ALA A 874 -8.81 -26.95 61.49
C ALA A 874 -8.27 -25.60 60.97
N TYR A 875 -9.07 -24.53 61.02
CA TYR A 875 -8.57 -23.19 60.67
C TYR A 875 -7.64 -22.66 61.76
N THR A 876 -8.00 -22.79 63.03
CA THR A 876 -7.16 -22.38 64.16
C THR A 876 -5.79 -23.05 64.09
N ALA A 877 -5.74 -24.36 63.81
CA ALA A 877 -4.49 -25.09 63.61
C ALA A 877 -3.65 -24.55 62.43
N ARG A 878 -4.27 -24.28 61.27
CA ARG A 878 -3.58 -23.69 60.11
C ARG A 878 -3.01 -22.30 60.42
N LYS A 879 -3.76 -21.47 61.16
CA LYS A 879 -3.32 -20.10 61.51
C LYS A 879 -2.14 -20.12 62.49
N SER A 880 -2.16 -21.00 63.49
CA SER A 880 -1.04 -21.16 64.43
C SER A 880 0.25 -21.61 63.73
N ASN A 881 0.15 -22.54 62.77
CA ASN A 881 1.32 -23.01 62.00
C ASN A 881 1.92 -21.93 61.08
N GLN A 882 1.11 -21.01 60.54
CA GLN A 882 1.64 -19.88 59.76
C GLN A 882 2.41 -18.87 60.62
N ASN A 883 1.95 -18.62 61.85
CA ASN A 883 2.66 -17.74 62.76
C ASN A 883 3.98 -18.36 63.23
N ILE A 884 4.09 -19.69 63.34
CA ILE A 884 5.35 -20.36 63.71
C ILE A 884 6.41 -20.21 62.59
N ASN A 885 6.02 -20.30 61.31
CA ASN A 885 6.97 -20.18 60.20
C ASN A 885 7.47 -18.75 59.96
N ASN A 886 6.71 -17.71 60.30
CA ASN A 886 7.15 -16.32 60.20
C ASN A 886 8.11 -15.89 61.33
N TRP A 887 8.21 -16.67 62.41
CA TRP A 887 9.22 -16.46 63.48
C TRP A 887 10.46 -17.35 63.31
N GLY A 888 10.53 -18.14 62.22
CA GLY A 888 11.63 -19.07 61.93
C GLY A 888 12.66 -18.59 60.89
N ILE A 889 12.60 -17.32 60.46
CA ILE A 889 13.61 -16.69 59.59
C ILE A 889 14.11 -15.43 60.30
N ASP A 890 14.84 -15.64 61.40
CA ASP A 890 15.79 -14.69 61.98
C ASP A 890 16.75 -15.50 62.86
N ILE A 891 17.53 -16.37 62.22
CA ILE A 891 18.82 -16.83 62.74
C ILE A 891 19.78 -16.78 61.55
N GLY A 892 20.54 -15.68 61.49
CA GLY A 892 21.55 -15.33 60.50
C GLY A 892 22.04 -13.92 60.77
#